data_AF-A0A820S9Z9-F1
#
_entry.id   AF-A0A820S9Z9-F1
#
_cell.length_a   1.000
_cell.length_b   1.000
_cell.length_c   1.000
_cell.angle_alpha   90.00
_cell.angle_beta   90.00
_cell.angle_gamma   90.00
#
_symmetry.space_group_name_H-M   'P 1'
#
loop_
_entity.id
_entity.type
_entity.pdbx_description
1 polymer ?
#
loop_
_entity_poly.entity_id
_entity_poly.type
_entity_poly.pdbx_seq_one_letter_code
_entity_poly.pdbx_strand_id
1 'polypeptide(L)'
;MSLSQLDSVYIYPDKREEYVRLFDEFYKIVGIYDNRVELMKSIKDNIKRVNKQMEMVSFFGENQYCIRNLSEKLAEFLCQLSKECEKIKSGSEKSIHLYRGTTITTETAETFKVNQGKLIATNCYWSTSRDRSYALTFAKRSHNRPDVIPVLFKIECDVEDPNNVAIFADISAFSNFPEEQEVLFDVGTVFKIEIVKEEKLEDNDILLVVIKTTGEGQDITANYMEVNRREMQEESPKIMLCNLLKKIGKFEKSLKFLKQLQRNPGDENLAHIHNRIGIALKDEKKYEAALEHFQTAFELAYNSEPPQRKYSAFILHNQGLVYAKQNKLNEALRFQQRAMEIVESIGSTNSHFVASYYGSIGRIFSRQKDFDKAMKYFMEAIKISEMSLSTDHVYNAFNFANIATMYARQHKYDEALSYHLMALELRKKYLPSNNYNLGWSLEEVARMYYKKGDSQKALEYYLESLKIARSYTFPSWQHNLIRLLDNIALVYGSGYEKALEYHLQALEMQRKFEPTNYRTLIKHLEKIASTYKCIGDMYNSLKYFKEISAIYEKYLSYDRNNMAQHFNTMASVYEQMNELYYALNYYSKAKHIYEELCSYDTLFYENIKQSIKRVKDSIRRRSNRSLCSSNIVGESKALNSDKE
;
A
#
# COMPACT_ATOMS: atom_id res chain seq x y z
N MET A 1 -14.83 0.44 22.66
CA MET A 1 -13.71 -0.50 22.51
C MET A 1 -12.44 0.32 22.56
N SER A 2 -11.65 0.06 23.60
CA SER A 2 -10.48 0.82 24.07
C SER A 2 -9.58 1.32 22.94
N LEU A 3 -9.28 2.62 22.94
CA LEU A 3 -8.04 3.11 22.37
C LEU A 3 -6.92 2.41 23.14
N SER A 4 -6.33 1.34 22.58
CA SER A 4 -5.00 0.94 23.02
C SER A 4 -4.08 2.16 22.89
N GLN A 5 -3.28 2.41 23.91
CA GLN A 5 -2.31 3.50 24.01
C GLN A 5 -1.64 3.75 22.66
N LEU A 6 -1.57 5.01 22.25
CA LEU A 6 -0.52 5.46 21.36
C LEU A 6 0.78 5.45 22.17
N ASP A 7 1.32 4.25 22.39
CA ASP A 7 2.67 4.08 22.90
C ASP A 7 3.63 4.43 21.76
N SER A 8 4.28 5.60 21.85
CA SER A 8 5.53 5.84 21.11
C SER A 8 6.39 6.86 21.85
N VAL A 9 7.12 6.37 22.85
CA VAL A 9 8.40 6.92 23.32
C VAL A 9 9.38 5.75 23.35
N TYR A 10 10.44 5.77 22.53
CA TYR A 10 11.48 4.73 22.52
C TYR A 10 12.79 5.26 23.12
N ILE A 11 13.19 4.74 24.27
CA ILE A 11 14.59 4.57 24.72
C ILE A 11 14.63 3.23 25.51
N TYR A 12 15.58 2.33 25.22
CA TYR A 12 15.63 0.93 25.73
C TYR A 12 17.01 0.54 26.25
N PRO A 13 17.12 -0.51 27.11
CA PRO A 13 17.88 -1.74 26.77
C PRO A 13 17.14 -3.06 27.13
N ASP A 14 17.78 -4.23 26.88
CA ASP A 14 17.41 -5.62 26.42
C ASP A 14 17.45 -6.82 27.46
N LYS A 15 16.56 -7.85 27.51
CA LYS A 15 16.54 -9.10 26.70
C LYS A 15 15.35 -10.06 27.00
N ARG A 16 14.63 -10.54 25.98
CA ARG A 16 14.61 -11.94 25.44
C ARG A 16 13.52 -12.14 24.36
N GLU A 17 14.01 -12.56 23.20
CA GLU A 17 13.46 -13.39 22.09
C GLU A 17 12.03 -13.20 21.56
N GLU A 18 11.97 -13.10 20.22
CA GLU A 18 10.80 -13.14 19.31
C GLU A 18 10.15 -11.84 18.82
N TYR A 19 10.90 -10.80 18.42
CA TYR A 19 10.44 -9.90 17.33
C TYR A 19 11.64 -9.31 16.58
N VAL A 20 12.03 -9.96 15.48
CA VAL A 20 13.11 -9.48 14.59
C VAL A 20 12.49 -8.98 13.28
N ARG A 21 12.80 -7.71 12.95
CA ARG A 21 12.61 -6.97 11.68
C ARG A 21 11.37 -6.10 11.51
N LEU A 22 11.27 -5.01 12.30
CA LEU A 22 10.60 -3.81 11.81
C LEU A 22 11.04 -2.47 12.44
N PHE A 23 12.04 -2.44 13.34
CA PHE A 23 12.33 -1.21 14.11
C PHE A 23 13.81 -0.81 14.29
N ASP A 24 14.74 -1.35 13.49
CA ASP A 24 16.16 -0.94 13.59
C ASP A 24 16.54 0.32 12.79
N GLU A 25 15.58 1.11 12.29
CA GLU A 25 15.92 2.32 11.54
C GLU A 25 15.35 3.64 12.08
N PHE A 26 14.58 3.70 13.17
CA PHE A 26 14.23 5.00 13.76
C PHE A 26 15.17 5.36 14.91
N TYR A 27 16.18 6.18 14.59
CA TYR A 27 17.28 6.55 15.48
C TYR A 27 16.80 7.34 16.73
N LYS A 28 17.33 6.93 17.89
CA LYS A 28 17.30 7.64 19.18
C LYS A 28 18.01 8.99 19.04
N ILE A 29 17.37 10.10 19.42
CA ILE A 29 18.03 11.41 19.53
C ILE A 29 17.54 12.08 20.82
N VAL A 30 17.99 11.56 21.95
CA VAL A 30 18.24 12.43 23.11
C VAL A 30 19.75 12.67 23.06
N GLY A 31 20.14 13.73 22.35
CA GLY A 31 21.53 14.18 22.37
C GLY A 31 21.67 15.26 23.42
N ILE A 32 22.79 15.24 24.14
CA ILE A 32 23.16 16.33 25.04
C ILE A 32 24.15 17.22 24.29
N TYR A 33 23.92 18.52 24.31
CA TYR A 33 24.65 19.48 23.48
C TYR A 33 25.24 20.61 24.31
N ASP A 34 26.52 20.90 24.08
CA ASP A 34 27.29 21.88 24.85
C ASP A 34 26.98 23.31 24.41
N ASN A 35 26.53 23.46 23.16
CA ASN A 35 26.23 24.75 22.57
C ASN A 35 25.28 24.60 21.37
N ARG A 36 24.75 25.75 20.95
CA ARG A 36 23.85 25.91 19.81
C ARG A 36 24.38 25.28 18.50
N VAL A 37 25.69 25.30 18.24
CA VAL A 37 26.29 24.84 16.97
C VAL A 37 26.28 23.31 16.87
N GLU A 38 26.56 22.61 17.96
CA GLU A 38 26.50 21.14 18.02
C GLU A 38 25.07 20.63 17.92
N LEU A 39 24.14 21.29 18.63
CA LEU A 39 22.71 21.07 18.50
C LEU A 39 22.30 21.23 17.02
N MET A 40 22.76 22.29 16.33
CA MET A 40 22.47 22.51 14.91
C MET A 40 23.00 21.39 14.01
N LYS A 41 24.21 20.88 14.25
CA LYS A 41 24.81 19.83 13.41
C LYS A 41 24.06 18.51 13.59
N SER A 42 23.77 18.13 14.83
CA SER A 42 23.03 16.91 15.15
C SER A 42 21.60 16.94 14.62
N ILE A 43 20.90 18.08 14.80
CA ILE A 43 19.60 18.32 14.15
C ILE A 43 19.75 18.09 12.64
N LYS A 44 20.66 18.78 11.94
CA LYS A 44 20.89 18.64 10.47
C LYS A 44 21.14 17.21 9.98
N ASP A 45 21.94 16.42 10.69
CA ASP A 45 22.26 15.05 10.26
C ASP A 45 21.11 14.08 10.51
N ASN A 46 20.37 14.25 11.61
CA ASN A 46 19.18 13.47 11.89
C ASN A 46 18.03 13.80 10.94
N ILE A 47 17.92 15.06 10.54
CA ILE A 47 16.99 15.52 9.50
C ILE A 47 17.20 14.79 8.19
N LYS A 48 18.45 14.71 7.73
CA LYS A 48 18.78 13.97 6.51
C LYS A 48 18.36 12.50 6.61
N ARG A 49 18.42 11.90 7.80
CA ARG A 49 18.00 10.51 8.03
C ARG A 49 16.48 10.38 8.07
N VAL A 50 15.78 11.21 8.83
CA VAL A 50 14.31 11.17 8.96
C VAL A 50 13.62 11.59 7.66
N ASN A 51 14.09 12.64 6.98
CA ASN A 51 13.56 13.04 5.67
C ASN A 51 13.75 11.93 4.65
N LYS A 52 14.94 11.30 4.61
CA LYS A 52 15.17 10.12 3.77
C LYS A 52 14.16 9.02 4.09
N GLN A 53 13.88 8.75 5.37
CA GLN A 53 12.91 7.73 5.79
C GLN A 53 11.45 8.10 5.50
N MET A 54 11.04 9.35 5.72
CA MET A 54 9.69 9.83 5.44
C MET A 54 9.43 9.94 3.94
N GLU A 55 10.40 10.41 3.14
CA GLU A 55 10.35 10.34 1.68
C GLU A 55 10.21 8.88 1.22
N MET A 56 11.00 7.97 1.79
CA MET A 56 10.92 6.54 1.50
C MET A 56 9.54 5.95 1.86
N VAL A 57 8.95 6.25 3.03
CA VAL A 57 7.63 5.74 3.44
C VAL A 57 6.49 6.39 2.64
N SER A 58 6.60 7.69 2.32
CA SER A 58 5.56 8.46 1.64
C SER A 58 5.39 8.06 0.17
N PHE A 59 6.47 7.62 -0.49
CA PHE A 59 6.50 7.23 -1.90
C PHE A 59 5.75 5.91 -2.19
N PHE A 60 5.70 4.98 -1.24
CA PHE A 60 5.01 3.67 -1.38
C PHE A 60 3.60 3.63 -0.80
N GLY A 61 3.09 4.75 -0.32
CA GLY A 61 1.86 4.82 0.48
C GLY A 61 0.57 4.57 -0.31
N GLU A 62 0.29 3.31 -0.65
CA GLU A 62 -1.06 2.80 -0.94
C GLU A 62 -1.59 1.83 0.15
N ASN A 63 -0.86 1.59 1.26
CA ASN A 63 -1.30 0.73 2.39
C ASN A 63 -0.91 1.34 3.76
N GLN A 64 -1.71 2.12 4.47
CA GLN A 64 -3.07 2.03 5.07
C GLN A 64 -3.16 1.41 6.48
N TYR A 65 -2.50 0.31 6.88
CA TYR A 65 -2.89 -0.33 8.17
C TYR A 65 -2.27 0.27 9.44
N CYS A 66 -0.95 0.47 9.49
CA CYS A 66 -0.31 1.08 10.68
C CYS A 66 -0.68 2.57 10.83
N ILE A 67 -0.93 3.23 9.70
CA ILE A 67 -1.26 4.66 9.65
C ILE A 67 -2.71 4.90 10.09
N ARG A 68 -3.66 3.98 9.85
CA ARG A 68 -5.10 4.22 10.06
C ARG A 68 -5.50 4.49 11.51
N ASN A 69 -4.81 3.88 12.47
CA ASN A 69 -5.09 4.10 13.89
C ASN A 69 -4.26 5.26 14.47
N LEU A 70 -3.06 5.50 13.93
CA LEU A 70 -2.21 6.64 14.30
C LEU A 70 -2.82 7.95 13.80
N SER A 71 -3.36 7.96 12.59
CA SER A 71 -3.74 9.17 11.85
C SER A 71 -5.07 9.79 12.23
N GLU A 72 -6.14 9.00 12.41
CA GLU A 72 -7.43 9.53 12.92
C GLU A 72 -7.23 10.10 14.33
N LYS A 73 -6.36 9.47 15.15
CA LYS A 73 -5.99 9.98 16.47
C LYS A 73 -5.10 11.21 16.36
N LEU A 74 -4.01 11.17 15.58
CA LEU A 74 -3.08 12.29 15.33
C LEU A 74 -3.80 13.52 14.75
N ALA A 75 -4.87 13.31 13.96
CA ALA A 75 -5.71 14.36 13.39
C ALA A 75 -6.43 15.23 14.43
N GLU A 76 -7.20 14.53 15.26
CA GLU A 76 -8.05 15.11 16.30
C GLU A 76 -7.12 15.68 17.37
N PHE A 77 -6.07 14.94 17.67
CA PHE A 77 -4.98 15.33 18.55
C PHE A 77 -4.27 16.61 18.11
N LEU A 78 -3.79 16.75 16.86
CA LEU A 78 -3.11 17.98 16.43
C LEU A 78 -4.02 19.21 16.45
N CYS A 79 -5.30 19.03 16.12
CA CYS A 79 -6.30 20.08 16.14
C CYS A 79 -6.70 20.47 17.58
N GLN A 80 -6.74 19.51 18.49
CA GLN A 80 -6.95 19.73 19.92
C GLN A 80 -5.73 20.36 20.58
N LEU A 81 -4.53 19.83 20.33
CA LEU A 81 -3.24 20.35 20.80
C LEU A 81 -3.09 21.83 20.46
N SER A 82 -3.40 22.24 19.22
CA SER A 82 -3.33 23.64 18.81
C SER A 82 -4.27 24.54 19.62
N LYS A 83 -5.50 24.08 19.92
CA LYS A 83 -6.50 24.84 20.69
C LYS A 83 -6.19 24.86 22.18
N GLU A 84 -5.69 23.76 22.72
CA GLU A 84 -5.32 23.65 24.14
C GLU A 84 -4.03 24.43 24.43
N CYS A 85 -3.08 24.47 23.51
CA CYS A 85 -1.89 25.32 23.60
C CYS A 85 -2.28 26.82 23.70
N GLU A 86 -3.23 27.27 22.87
CA GLU A 86 -3.75 28.64 22.92
C GLU A 86 -4.51 28.94 24.23
N LYS A 87 -5.26 27.97 24.78
CA LYS A 87 -5.96 28.11 26.06
C LYS A 87 -5.00 28.21 27.25
N ILE A 88 -3.96 27.38 27.28
CA ILE A 88 -2.97 27.41 28.37
C ILE A 88 -2.19 28.73 28.33
N LYS A 89 -1.77 29.16 27.14
CA LYS A 89 -1.09 30.46 26.95
C LYS A 89 -1.95 31.68 27.26
N SER A 90 -3.28 31.53 27.27
CA SER A 90 -4.22 32.60 27.64
C SER A 90 -4.81 32.46 29.06
N GLY A 91 -4.38 31.45 29.82
CA GLY A 91 -4.80 31.22 31.20
C GLY A 91 -4.03 32.06 32.23
N SER A 92 -4.37 31.89 33.52
CA SER A 92 -3.73 32.60 34.64
C SER A 92 -2.52 31.89 35.27
N GLU A 93 -2.15 30.70 34.78
CA GLU A 93 -1.01 29.92 35.29
C GLU A 93 0.31 30.49 34.74
N LYS A 94 1.18 30.97 35.63
CA LYS A 94 2.46 31.59 35.25
C LYS A 94 3.55 30.56 34.92
N SER A 95 3.52 29.41 35.60
CA SER A 95 4.48 28.32 35.44
C SER A 95 3.82 26.97 35.67
N ILE A 96 4.16 25.98 34.87
CA ILE A 96 3.61 24.62 34.95
C ILE A 96 4.74 23.64 35.27
N HIS A 97 4.47 22.73 36.21
CA HIS A 97 5.36 21.61 36.52
C HIS A 97 4.78 20.32 35.97
N LEU A 98 5.56 19.62 35.14
CA LEU A 98 5.17 18.36 34.52
C LEU A 98 6.17 17.27 34.88
N TYR A 99 5.73 16.02 34.81
CA TYR A 99 6.48 14.87 35.29
C TYR A 99 6.43 13.73 34.29
N ARG A 100 7.55 13.04 34.10
CA ARG A 100 7.56 11.78 33.35
C ARG A 100 8.46 10.76 34.02
N GLY A 101 7.87 9.70 34.55
CA GLY A 101 8.61 8.55 35.02
C GLY A 101 8.94 7.61 33.86
N THR A 102 10.18 7.12 33.83
CA THR A 102 10.63 6.08 32.89
C THR A 102 11.87 5.40 33.47
N THR A 103 12.54 4.58 32.67
CA THR A 103 13.74 3.84 33.06
C THR A 103 14.80 4.04 32.00
N ILE A 104 16.02 4.37 32.42
CA ILE A 104 17.15 4.63 31.53
C ILE A 104 18.33 3.73 31.90
N THR A 105 19.27 3.52 30.97
CA THR A 105 20.47 2.72 31.27
C THR A 105 21.34 3.44 32.30
N THR A 106 22.13 2.69 33.06
CA THR A 106 23.12 3.29 33.99
C THR A 106 24.08 4.23 33.26
N GLU A 107 24.50 3.88 32.04
CA GLU A 107 25.31 4.75 31.17
C GLU A 107 24.59 6.06 30.81
N THR A 108 23.30 5.98 30.47
CA THR A 108 22.49 7.16 30.16
C THR A 108 22.32 8.04 31.40
N ALA A 109 22.15 7.45 32.58
CA ALA A 109 22.05 8.16 33.84
C ALA A 109 23.32 8.94 34.19
N GLU A 110 24.49 8.31 34.06
CA GLU A 110 25.78 9.00 34.22
C GLU A 110 25.96 10.11 33.19
N THR A 111 25.48 9.89 31.97
CA THR A 111 25.46 10.90 30.91
C THR A 111 24.62 12.12 31.31
N PHE A 112 23.47 11.95 31.98
CA PHE A 112 22.72 13.09 32.54
C PHE A 112 23.47 13.81 33.66
N LYS A 113 24.09 13.07 34.59
CA LYS A 113 24.83 13.63 35.73
C LYS A 113 25.96 14.55 35.29
N VAL A 114 26.77 14.14 34.32
CA VAL A 114 27.94 14.93 33.86
C VAL A 114 27.59 16.10 32.94
N ASN A 115 26.33 16.17 32.46
CA ASN A 115 25.89 17.17 31.50
C ASN A 115 24.82 18.12 32.07
N GLN A 116 24.80 18.30 33.38
CA GLN A 116 24.01 19.35 34.01
C GLN A 116 24.40 20.73 33.44
N GLY A 117 23.40 21.57 33.16
CA GLY A 117 23.55 22.88 32.52
C GLY A 117 23.48 22.88 30.99
N LYS A 118 23.49 21.71 30.34
CA LYS A 118 23.48 21.58 28.87
C LYS A 118 22.08 21.44 28.29
N LEU A 119 21.98 21.56 26.97
CA LEU A 119 20.72 21.47 26.23
C LEU A 119 20.42 20.03 25.81
N ILE A 120 19.14 19.68 25.82
CA ILE A 120 18.58 18.44 25.27
C ILE A 120 17.40 18.78 24.35
N ALA A 121 17.19 17.99 23.31
CA ALA A 121 16.06 18.16 22.40
C ALA A 121 15.34 16.84 22.20
N THR A 122 14.01 16.88 22.05
CA THR A 122 13.21 15.69 21.74
C THR A 122 13.13 15.48 20.23
N ASN A 123 13.09 14.23 19.78
CA ASN A 123 12.86 13.87 18.37
C ASN A 123 11.46 13.32 18.09
N CYS A 124 10.62 13.30 19.11
CA CYS A 124 9.23 12.86 19.05
C CYS A 124 8.40 13.73 19.99
N TYR A 125 7.07 13.58 19.90
CA TYR A 125 6.18 14.10 20.92
C TYR A 125 6.55 13.51 22.29
N TRP A 126 6.49 14.31 23.34
CA TRP A 126 6.82 13.86 24.69
C TRP A 126 5.61 13.96 25.60
N SER A 127 5.05 12.80 25.96
CA SER A 127 3.95 12.66 26.93
C SER A 127 4.45 12.80 28.36
N THR A 128 3.76 13.64 29.12
CA THR A 128 4.12 14.05 30.48
C THR A 128 2.84 14.21 31.30
N SER A 129 2.98 14.24 32.62
CA SER A 129 1.86 14.23 33.57
C SER A 129 1.91 15.47 34.45
N ARG A 130 0.75 16.06 34.78
CA ARG A 130 0.69 17.07 35.87
C ARG A 130 0.79 16.40 37.25
N ASP A 131 0.51 15.11 37.36
CA ASP A 131 0.59 14.35 38.61
C ASP A 131 1.93 13.62 38.77
N ARG A 132 2.73 14.09 39.73
CA ARG A 132 4.03 13.47 40.08
C ARG A 132 3.90 12.02 40.55
N SER A 133 2.91 11.73 41.39
CA SER A 133 2.68 10.41 41.97
C SER A 133 2.29 9.41 40.88
N TYR A 134 1.46 9.85 39.94
CA TYR A 134 1.09 9.05 38.78
C TYR A 134 2.30 8.78 37.87
N ALA A 135 3.07 9.82 37.53
CA ALA A 135 4.27 9.70 36.72
C ALA A 135 5.28 8.70 37.32
N LEU A 136 5.45 8.70 38.65
CA LEU A 136 6.33 7.77 39.35
C LEU A 136 5.95 6.30 39.16
N THR A 137 4.67 5.99 38.91
CA THR A 137 4.25 4.61 38.63
C THR A 137 4.92 4.04 37.37
N PHE A 138 5.21 4.88 36.37
CA PHE A 138 5.90 4.47 35.15
C PHE A 138 7.40 4.20 35.39
N ALA A 139 8.05 4.98 36.25
CA ALA A 139 9.45 4.74 36.64
C ALA A 139 9.60 3.43 37.43
N LYS A 140 8.59 3.08 38.24
CA LYS A 140 8.60 1.86 39.09
C LYS A 140 8.30 0.55 38.34
N ARG A 141 8.00 0.55 37.04
CA ARG A 141 7.58 -0.68 36.32
C ARG A 141 8.71 -1.65 35.93
N SER A 142 10.00 -1.31 36.08
CA SER A 142 11.13 -2.14 35.59
C SER A 142 11.90 -2.87 36.69
N HIS A 143 11.26 -3.77 37.44
CA HIS A 143 11.92 -4.47 38.56
C HIS A 143 12.89 -5.61 38.15
N ASN A 144 13.06 -5.93 36.85
CA ASN A 144 13.70 -7.18 36.40
C ASN A 144 15.00 -7.01 35.61
N ARG A 145 15.64 -5.84 35.65
CA ARG A 145 16.85 -5.55 34.85
C ARG A 145 17.92 -4.82 35.66
N PRO A 146 19.14 -5.37 35.77
CA PRO A 146 20.20 -4.77 36.58
C PRO A 146 20.91 -3.58 35.92
N ASP A 147 20.72 -3.33 34.62
CA ASP A 147 21.42 -2.32 33.82
C ASP A 147 20.62 -1.04 33.59
N VAL A 148 19.43 -0.93 34.18
CA VAL A 148 18.56 0.24 34.09
C VAL A 148 18.22 0.75 35.48
N ILE A 149 18.09 2.07 35.57
CA ILE A 149 17.63 2.74 36.79
C ILE A 149 16.32 3.48 36.51
N PRO A 150 15.42 3.54 37.51
CA PRO A 150 14.23 4.36 37.43
C PRO A 150 14.61 5.85 37.44
N VAL A 151 14.04 6.62 36.52
CA VAL A 151 14.24 8.06 36.41
C VAL A 151 12.90 8.79 36.40
N LEU A 152 12.83 9.90 37.12
CA LEU A 152 11.74 10.85 37.04
C LEU A 152 12.25 12.14 36.41
N PHE A 153 11.73 12.48 35.24
CA PHE A 153 11.92 13.81 34.67
C PHE A 153 10.91 14.76 35.31
N LYS A 154 11.41 15.85 35.91
CA LYS A 154 10.59 17.00 36.33
C LYS A 154 10.84 18.13 35.33
N ILE A 155 9.80 18.57 34.66
CA ILE A 155 9.84 19.54 33.58
C ILE A 155 9.23 20.83 34.11
N GLU A 156 10.03 21.89 34.15
CA GLU A 156 9.62 23.21 34.56
C GLU A 156 9.35 24.04 33.31
N CYS A 157 8.08 24.41 33.12
CA CYS A 157 7.63 25.21 31.99
C CYS A 157 7.26 26.61 32.45
N ASP A 158 7.94 27.62 31.93
CA ASP A 158 7.63 29.02 32.19
C ASP A 158 6.68 29.53 31.09
N VAL A 159 5.41 29.78 31.42
CA VAL A 159 4.37 30.11 30.43
C VAL A 159 4.37 31.61 30.09
N GLU A 160 4.89 32.44 31.00
CA GLU A 160 4.97 33.90 30.83
C GLU A 160 6.25 34.34 30.09
N ASP A 161 7.28 33.49 29.98
CA ASP A 161 8.49 33.84 29.24
C ASP A 161 8.16 34.05 27.74
N PRO A 162 8.24 35.29 27.23
CA PRO A 162 7.92 35.59 25.84
C PRO A 162 8.92 34.95 24.86
N ASN A 163 10.08 34.48 25.34
CA ASN A 163 11.06 33.75 24.56
C ASN A 163 10.84 32.23 24.60
N ASN A 164 9.93 31.71 25.43
CA ASN A 164 9.62 30.29 25.49
C ASN A 164 8.67 29.89 24.35
N VAL A 165 9.26 29.39 23.26
CA VAL A 165 8.54 28.98 22.04
C VAL A 165 8.19 27.48 22.07
N ALA A 166 8.32 26.80 23.21
CA ALA A 166 7.90 25.42 23.34
C ALA A 166 6.39 25.29 23.05
N ILE A 167 6.03 24.35 22.17
CA ILE A 167 4.64 24.03 21.85
C ILE A 167 4.29 22.78 22.64
N PHE A 168 3.28 22.89 23.49
CA PHE A 168 2.74 21.77 24.25
C PHE A 168 1.25 21.96 24.44
N ALA A 169 0.54 20.88 24.74
CA ALA A 169 -0.87 21.00 25.07
C ALA A 169 -1.34 19.95 26.07
N ASP A 170 -2.35 20.36 26.84
CA ASP A 170 -3.07 19.49 27.76
C ASP A 170 -4.02 18.60 26.95
N ILE A 171 -3.83 17.30 27.08
CA ILE A 171 -4.59 16.27 26.39
C ILE A 171 -5.33 15.37 27.38
N SER A 172 -5.47 15.81 28.64
CA SER A 172 -6.12 15.06 29.72
C SER A 172 -7.49 14.53 29.33
N ALA A 173 -8.27 15.31 28.57
CA ALA A 173 -9.60 14.94 28.10
C ALA A 173 -9.61 13.75 27.11
N PHE A 174 -8.46 13.44 26.51
CA PHE A 174 -8.27 12.40 25.50
C PHE A 174 -7.29 11.30 25.95
N SER A 175 -6.66 11.49 27.11
CA SER A 175 -5.71 10.55 27.66
C SER A 175 -6.38 9.23 28.00
N ASN A 176 -5.67 8.13 27.76
CA ASN A 176 -6.06 6.81 28.24
C ASN A 176 -5.90 6.68 29.76
N PHE A 177 -5.20 7.63 30.38
CA PHE A 177 -5.00 7.72 31.82
C PHE A 177 -5.52 9.07 32.30
N PRO A 178 -6.83 9.21 32.54
CA PRO A 178 -7.41 10.50 32.95
C PRO A 178 -6.79 11.05 34.24
N GLU A 179 -6.32 10.15 35.10
CA GLU A 179 -5.60 10.44 36.35
C GLU A 179 -4.19 11.02 36.10
N GLU A 180 -3.59 10.81 34.93
CA GLU A 180 -2.27 11.34 34.56
C GLU A 180 -2.32 12.85 34.31
N GLN A 181 -3.51 13.40 34.00
CA GLN A 181 -3.66 14.78 33.53
C GLN A 181 -2.60 15.13 32.47
N GLU A 182 -2.65 14.35 31.39
CA GLU A 182 -1.56 14.26 30.42
C GLU A 182 -1.36 15.57 29.65
N VAL A 183 -0.10 16.00 29.56
CA VAL A 183 0.37 17.14 28.77
C VAL A 183 1.43 16.64 27.80
N LEU A 184 1.33 17.06 26.54
CA LEU A 184 2.19 16.60 25.47
C LEU A 184 3.00 17.75 24.87
N PHE A 185 4.32 17.59 24.83
CA PHE A 185 5.24 18.47 24.10
C PHE A 185 5.37 18.06 22.64
N ASP A 186 5.54 19.06 21.77
CA ASP A 186 5.78 18.90 20.34
C ASP A 186 7.17 18.29 20.05
N VAL A 187 7.33 17.76 18.84
CA VAL A 187 8.60 17.26 18.30
C VAL A 187 9.65 18.38 18.32
N GLY A 188 10.89 18.11 18.69
CA GLY A 188 11.96 19.11 18.59
C GLY A 188 11.95 20.15 19.71
N THR A 189 11.10 19.99 20.73
CA THR A 189 11.13 20.84 21.92
C THR A 189 12.49 20.73 22.60
N VAL A 190 13.09 21.88 22.91
CA VAL A 190 14.40 21.98 23.55
C VAL A 190 14.24 22.28 25.05
N PHE A 191 15.01 21.58 25.87
CA PHE A 191 15.06 21.77 27.32
C PHE A 191 16.50 21.95 27.76
N LYS A 192 16.69 22.65 28.88
CA LYS A 192 17.97 22.73 29.59
C LYS A 192 17.95 21.80 30.80
N ILE A 193 19.00 21.02 30.98
CA ILE A 193 19.16 20.18 32.18
C ILE A 193 19.58 21.10 33.33
N GLU A 194 18.73 21.25 34.35
CA GLU A 194 19.01 22.13 35.48
C GLU A 194 19.65 21.37 36.63
N ILE A 195 19.06 20.24 37.04
CA ILE A 195 19.50 19.46 38.20
C ILE A 195 19.39 17.97 37.88
N VAL A 196 20.43 17.21 38.19
CA VAL A 196 20.38 15.74 38.19
C VAL A 196 20.81 15.25 39.56
N LYS A 197 19.91 14.58 40.28
CA LYS A 197 20.19 14.08 41.64
C LYS A 197 19.49 12.77 41.92
N GLU A 198 20.02 12.02 42.87
CA GLU A 198 19.35 10.84 43.41
C GLU A 198 18.34 11.26 44.47
N GLU A 199 17.14 10.69 44.42
CA GLU A 199 16.06 10.93 45.36
C GLU A 199 15.62 9.60 45.96
N LYS A 200 15.64 9.52 47.30
CA LYS A 200 15.21 8.33 48.04
C LYS A 200 13.69 8.28 48.10
N LEU A 201 13.08 7.19 47.63
CA LEU A 201 11.68 6.85 47.89
C LEU A 201 11.61 5.64 48.82
N GLU A 202 10.47 5.47 49.50
CA GLU A 202 10.25 4.41 50.51
C GLU A 202 10.61 3.00 50.02
N ASP A 203 10.48 2.73 48.72
CA ASP A 203 10.68 1.40 48.12
C ASP A 203 11.91 1.26 47.19
N ASN A 204 12.54 2.36 46.72
CA ASN A 204 13.71 2.35 45.80
C ASN A 204 14.31 3.77 45.61
N ASP A 205 15.62 3.86 45.35
CA ASP A 205 16.28 5.10 44.92
C ASP A 205 15.95 5.39 43.44
N ILE A 206 15.60 6.65 43.13
CA ILE A 206 15.33 7.10 41.75
C ILE A 206 16.29 8.21 41.35
N LEU A 207 16.56 8.33 40.05
CA LEU A 207 17.23 9.51 39.50
C LEU A 207 16.18 10.59 39.20
N LEU A 208 16.26 11.74 39.85
CA LEU A 208 15.48 12.92 39.49
C LEU A 208 16.29 13.77 38.50
N VAL A 209 15.71 13.99 37.31
CA VAL A 209 16.26 14.89 36.30
C VAL A 209 15.31 16.07 36.13
N VAL A 210 15.70 17.22 36.67
CA VAL A 210 14.96 18.48 36.51
C VAL A 210 15.44 19.17 35.24
N ILE A 211 14.51 19.46 34.35
CA ILE A 211 14.77 20.18 33.10
C ILE A 211 13.83 21.36 32.96
N LYS A 212 14.27 22.42 32.31
CA LYS A 212 13.47 23.62 32.06
C LYS A 212 13.27 23.84 30.57
N THR A 213 12.07 24.21 30.15
CA THR A 213 11.83 24.68 28.76
C THR A 213 12.65 25.94 28.50
N THR A 214 13.24 26.06 27.32
CA THR A 214 14.07 27.22 26.96
C THR A 214 13.79 27.68 25.54
N GLY A 215 13.87 29.00 25.32
CA GLY A 215 13.89 29.59 23.98
C GLY A 215 15.22 29.36 23.24
N GLU A 216 16.30 29.06 23.98
CA GLU A 216 17.62 28.83 23.42
C GLU A 216 17.64 27.57 22.55
N GLY A 217 17.90 27.75 21.25
CA GLY A 217 17.88 26.64 20.28
C GLY A 217 16.49 26.28 19.75
N GLN A 218 15.43 26.83 20.32
CA GLN A 218 14.05 26.58 19.90
C GLN A 218 13.74 27.26 18.54
N ASP A 219 14.32 28.44 18.28
CA ASP A 219 14.26 29.14 17.00
C ASP A 219 14.88 28.35 15.85
N ILE A 220 15.92 27.56 16.13
CA ILE A 220 16.56 26.67 15.17
C ILE A 220 15.62 25.53 14.81
N THR A 221 15.01 24.87 15.80
CA THR A 221 14.02 23.81 15.56
C THR A 221 12.81 24.38 14.82
N ALA A 222 12.32 25.56 15.17
CA ALA A 222 11.19 26.20 14.50
C ALA A 222 11.51 26.57 13.04
N ASN A 223 12.66 27.21 12.78
CA ASN A 223 13.14 27.48 11.42
C ASN A 223 13.38 26.19 10.64
N TYR A 224 13.86 25.15 11.31
CA TYR A 224 14.01 23.83 10.73
C TYR A 224 12.66 23.23 10.33
N MET A 225 11.64 23.22 11.20
CA MET A 225 10.29 22.74 10.86
C MET A 225 9.67 23.54 9.72
N GLU A 226 10.00 24.82 9.62
CA GLU A 226 9.56 25.70 8.55
C GLU A 226 10.27 25.38 7.22
N VAL A 227 11.59 25.14 7.23
CA VAL A 227 12.34 24.66 6.07
C VAL A 227 11.88 23.26 5.66
N ASN A 228 11.62 22.36 6.62
CA ASN A 228 11.05 21.05 6.35
C ASN A 228 9.63 21.13 5.81
N ARG A 229 8.79 22.05 6.31
CA ARG A 229 7.48 22.34 5.68
C ARG A 229 7.65 22.78 4.24
N ARG A 230 8.64 23.63 3.94
CA ARG A 230 8.96 24.09 2.58
C ARG A 230 9.50 22.97 1.68
N GLU A 231 10.29 22.04 2.22
CA GLU A 231 10.81 20.87 1.48
C GLU A 231 9.78 19.74 1.32
N MET A 232 8.86 19.55 2.29
CA MET A 232 7.79 18.54 2.29
C MET A 232 6.53 18.95 1.48
N GLN A 233 6.69 19.80 0.47
CA GLN A 233 5.62 20.36 -0.38
C GLN A 233 4.67 21.35 0.30
N GLU A 234 5.14 22.21 1.20
CA GLU A 234 4.49 23.47 1.64
C GLU A 234 3.07 23.31 2.28
N GLU A 235 2.60 22.08 2.49
CA GLU A 235 1.26 21.82 2.98
C GLU A 235 1.23 21.78 4.50
N SER A 236 0.23 22.44 5.11
CA SER A 236 0.09 22.49 6.57
C SER A 236 -0.22 21.12 7.17
N PRO A 237 -0.03 20.94 8.49
CA PRO A 237 -0.42 19.72 9.18
C PRO A 237 -1.89 19.31 8.95
N LYS A 238 -2.80 20.29 8.81
CA LYS A 238 -4.24 20.03 8.52
C LYS A 238 -4.43 19.45 7.12
N ILE A 239 -3.65 19.89 6.14
CA ILE A 239 -3.69 19.36 4.78
C ILE A 239 -2.97 18.01 4.68
N MET A 240 -1.84 17.85 5.37
CA MET A 240 -1.13 16.56 5.47
C MET A 240 -2.03 15.50 6.10
N LEU A 241 -2.81 15.86 7.11
CA LEU A 241 -3.83 15.01 7.70
C LEU A 241 -4.83 14.51 6.65
N CYS A 242 -5.30 15.36 5.75
CA CYS A 242 -6.24 14.94 4.69
C CYS A 242 -5.60 13.90 3.77
N ASN A 243 -4.35 14.13 3.36
CA ASN A 243 -3.59 13.17 2.57
C ASN A 243 -3.48 11.83 3.33
N LEU A 244 -3.29 11.89 4.64
CA LEU A 244 -3.23 10.72 5.51
C LEU A 244 -4.57 9.97 5.56
N LEU A 245 -5.67 10.68 5.83
CA LEU A 245 -7.04 10.13 5.82
C LEU A 245 -7.38 9.45 4.50
N LYS A 246 -6.96 10.04 3.38
CA LYS A 246 -7.06 9.43 2.05
C LYS A 246 -6.20 8.16 1.94
N LYS A 247 -4.94 8.26 2.35
CA LYS A 247 -3.96 7.15 2.38
C LYS A 247 -4.32 6.02 3.36
N ILE A 248 -5.33 6.17 4.22
CA ILE A 248 -5.85 5.10 5.12
C ILE A 248 -7.27 4.65 4.74
N GLY A 249 -7.78 5.13 3.62
CA GLY A 249 -9.03 4.65 3.03
C GLY A 249 -10.25 5.38 3.55
N LYS A 250 -10.05 6.44 4.34
CA LYS A 250 -11.10 7.33 4.85
C LYS A 250 -11.33 8.48 3.87
N PHE A 251 -11.56 8.13 2.60
CA PHE A 251 -11.71 9.08 1.49
C PHE A 251 -12.83 10.10 1.75
N GLU A 252 -14.01 9.64 2.16
CA GLU A 252 -15.16 10.52 2.43
C GLU A 252 -14.90 11.51 3.56
N LYS A 253 -14.23 11.06 4.64
CA LYS A 253 -13.84 11.94 5.76
C LYS A 253 -12.82 12.97 5.31
N SER A 254 -11.79 12.55 4.56
CA SER A 254 -10.80 13.45 3.98
C SER A 254 -11.46 14.51 3.10
N LEU A 255 -12.37 14.10 2.20
CA LEU A 255 -13.04 15.01 1.28
C LEU A 255 -13.98 15.97 2.02
N LYS A 256 -14.70 15.49 3.04
CA LYS A 256 -15.56 16.33 3.89
C LYS A 256 -14.74 17.38 4.64
N PHE A 257 -13.60 16.99 5.22
CA PHE A 257 -12.71 17.91 5.94
C PHE A 257 -12.09 18.93 4.99
N LEU A 258 -11.61 18.51 3.82
CA LEU A 258 -11.11 19.44 2.79
C LEU A 258 -12.17 20.43 2.33
N LYS A 259 -13.44 20.01 2.16
CA LYS A 259 -14.55 20.91 1.83
C LYS A 259 -14.90 21.87 2.96
N GLN A 260 -14.69 21.49 4.23
CA GLN A 260 -14.85 22.39 5.37
C GLN A 260 -13.72 23.44 5.39
N LEU A 261 -12.47 23.00 5.21
CA LEU A 261 -11.33 23.91 5.04
C LEU A 261 -11.50 24.85 3.85
N GLN A 262 -12.08 24.37 2.74
CA GLN A 262 -12.35 25.21 1.58
C GLN A 262 -13.34 26.34 1.90
N ARG A 263 -14.34 26.09 2.76
CA ARG A 263 -15.33 27.10 3.16
C ARG A 263 -14.74 28.12 4.13
N ASN A 264 -13.96 27.64 5.10
CA ASN A 264 -13.31 28.45 6.13
C ASN A 264 -11.81 28.12 6.19
N PRO A 265 -11.01 28.68 5.28
CA PRO A 265 -9.59 28.35 5.16
C PRO A 265 -8.75 28.86 6.33
N GLY A 266 -9.11 29.98 6.95
CA GLY A 266 -8.21 30.67 7.89
C GLY A 266 -6.91 31.05 7.19
N ASP A 267 -5.77 30.71 7.79
CA ASP A 267 -4.44 30.96 7.22
C ASP A 267 -3.97 29.88 6.22
N GLU A 268 -4.82 28.91 5.89
CA GLU A 268 -4.47 27.82 4.99
C GLU A 268 -4.41 28.27 3.53
N ASN A 269 -3.40 27.79 2.80
CA ASN A 269 -3.25 28.10 1.38
C ASN A 269 -4.36 27.42 0.56
N LEU A 270 -5.27 28.22 -0.01
CA LEU A 270 -6.39 27.75 -0.82
C LEU A 270 -5.98 26.93 -2.04
N ALA A 271 -4.83 27.22 -2.66
CA ALA A 271 -4.31 26.42 -3.76
C ALA A 271 -4.02 24.98 -3.31
N HIS A 272 -3.51 24.81 -2.08
CA HIS A 272 -3.23 23.50 -1.52
C HIS A 272 -4.50 22.69 -1.26
N ILE A 273 -5.52 23.36 -0.69
CA ILE A 273 -6.83 22.76 -0.45
C ILE A 273 -7.46 22.29 -1.76
N HIS A 274 -7.52 23.16 -2.78
CA HIS A 274 -8.10 22.82 -4.08
C HIS A 274 -7.35 21.66 -4.76
N ASN A 275 -6.01 21.68 -4.77
CA ASN A 275 -5.21 20.58 -5.33
C ASN A 275 -5.51 19.25 -4.62
N ARG A 276 -5.63 19.26 -3.30
CA ARG A 276 -5.93 18.05 -2.52
C ARG A 276 -7.35 17.53 -2.75
N ILE A 277 -8.34 18.42 -2.91
CA ILE A 277 -9.68 18.02 -3.33
C ILE A 277 -9.63 17.39 -4.73
N GLY A 278 -8.91 18.01 -5.67
CA GLY A 278 -8.72 17.47 -7.02
C GLY A 278 -8.11 16.06 -7.01
N ILE A 279 -7.08 15.83 -6.19
CA ILE A 279 -6.46 14.51 -6.02
C ILE A 279 -7.48 13.50 -5.47
N ALA A 280 -8.25 13.86 -4.44
CA ALA A 280 -9.24 12.97 -3.86
C ALA A 280 -10.34 12.59 -4.88
N LEU A 281 -10.84 13.57 -5.63
CA LEU A 281 -11.85 13.35 -6.68
C LEU A 281 -11.32 12.48 -7.83
N LYS A 282 -10.04 12.67 -8.23
CA LYS A 282 -9.37 11.81 -9.21
C LYS A 282 -9.35 10.35 -8.76
N ASP A 283 -9.02 10.11 -7.49
CA ASP A 283 -8.96 8.76 -6.93
C ASP A 283 -10.37 8.11 -6.87
N GLU A 284 -11.42 8.91 -6.67
CA GLU A 284 -12.84 8.52 -6.83
C GLU A 284 -13.31 8.41 -8.29
N LYS A 285 -12.43 8.60 -9.27
CA LYS A 285 -12.74 8.63 -10.72
C LYS A 285 -13.72 9.73 -11.14
N LYS A 286 -13.92 10.75 -10.31
CA LYS A 286 -14.70 11.98 -10.63
C LYS A 286 -13.79 12.97 -11.34
N TYR A 287 -13.39 12.63 -12.56
CA TYR A 287 -12.28 13.28 -13.23
C TYR A 287 -12.57 14.73 -13.65
N GLU A 288 -13.80 15.04 -14.07
CA GLU A 288 -14.19 16.39 -14.51
C GLU A 288 -14.12 17.37 -13.34
N ALA A 289 -14.74 17.01 -12.21
CA ALA A 289 -14.66 17.80 -10.97
C ALA A 289 -13.22 17.89 -10.44
N ALA A 290 -12.42 16.83 -10.60
CA ALA A 290 -11.00 16.89 -10.25
C ALA A 290 -10.24 17.94 -11.07
N LEU A 291 -10.47 17.99 -12.39
CA LEU A 291 -9.85 18.95 -13.30
C LEU A 291 -10.25 20.39 -12.98
N GLU A 292 -11.51 20.65 -12.62
CA GLU A 292 -11.97 21.97 -12.17
C GLU A 292 -11.20 22.43 -10.93
N HIS A 293 -11.10 21.59 -9.90
CA HIS A 293 -10.34 21.91 -8.69
C HIS A 293 -8.85 22.10 -8.98
N PHE A 294 -8.25 21.30 -9.85
CA PHE A 294 -6.86 21.51 -10.27
C PHE A 294 -6.68 22.82 -11.04
N GLN A 295 -7.64 23.21 -11.88
CA GLN A 295 -7.57 24.47 -12.61
C GLN A 295 -7.59 25.66 -11.64
N THR A 296 -8.51 25.67 -10.66
CA THR A 296 -8.54 26.71 -9.63
C THR A 296 -7.25 26.71 -8.79
N ALA A 297 -6.75 25.54 -8.39
CA ALA A 297 -5.48 25.44 -7.66
C ALA A 297 -4.32 26.02 -8.46
N PHE A 298 -4.27 25.74 -9.77
CA PHE A 298 -3.23 26.25 -10.66
C PHE A 298 -3.28 27.77 -10.75
N GLU A 299 -4.46 28.35 -10.97
CA GLU A 299 -4.64 29.80 -11.06
C GLU A 299 -4.24 30.51 -9.76
N LEU A 300 -4.65 29.97 -8.60
CA LEU A 300 -4.29 30.51 -7.29
C LEU A 300 -2.77 30.46 -7.05
N ALA A 301 -2.12 29.33 -7.36
CA ALA A 301 -0.68 29.17 -7.15
C ALA A 301 0.18 29.94 -8.18
N TYR A 302 -0.27 30.01 -9.43
CA TYR A 302 0.47 30.64 -10.52
C TYR A 302 0.45 32.18 -10.43
N ASN A 303 -0.65 32.72 -9.91
CA ASN A 303 -0.87 34.16 -9.74
C ASN A 303 -0.64 34.64 -8.30
N SER A 304 -0.17 33.78 -7.38
CA SER A 304 0.16 34.20 -6.01
C SER A 304 1.35 35.17 -6.00
N GLU A 305 1.48 35.94 -4.92
CA GLU A 305 2.64 36.80 -4.69
C GLU A 305 3.36 36.39 -3.38
N PRO A 306 4.59 35.81 -3.46
CA PRO A 306 5.31 35.44 -4.68
C PRO A 306 4.67 34.25 -5.43
N PRO A 307 4.89 34.10 -6.76
CA PRO A 307 4.32 32.99 -7.53
C PRO A 307 4.88 31.63 -7.08
N GLN A 308 3.99 30.69 -6.77
CA GLN A 308 4.34 29.33 -6.35
C GLN A 308 4.64 28.42 -7.57
N ARG A 309 5.62 28.80 -8.40
CA ARG A 309 5.92 28.15 -9.70
C ARG A 309 6.13 26.64 -9.61
N LYS A 310 6.88 26.17 -8.59
CA LYS A 310 7.10 24.73 -8.35
C LYS A 310 5.77 24.00 -8.12
N TYR A 311 4.89 24.59 -7.32
CA TYR A 311 3.59 24.02 -7.01
C TYR A 311 2.63 24.08 -8.21
N SER A 312 2.67 25.16 -9.01
CA SER A 312 1.92 25.25 -10.27
C SER A 312 2.30 24.12 -11.23
N ALA A 313 3.58 23.79 -11.37
CA ALA A 313 4.03 22.65 -12.18
C ALA A 313 3.49 21.32 -11.65
N PHE A 314 3.45 21.14 -10.32
CA PHE A 314 2.89 19.94 -9.68
C PHE A 314 1.40 19.77 -9.95
N ILE A 315 0.64 20.87 -9.96
CA ILE A 315 -0.78 20.84 -10.28
C ILE A 315 -1.00 20.48 -11.76
N LEU A 316 -0.22 21.05 -12.69
CA LEU A 316 -0.27 20.67 -14.11
C LEU A 316 0.06 19.19 -14.31
N HIS A 317 1.07 18.68 -13.59
CA HIS A 317 1.39 17.25 -13.59
C HIS A 317 0.19 16.40 -13.16
N ASN A 318 -0.50 16.80 -12.08
CA ASN A 318 -1.71 16.11 -11.61
C ASN A 318 -2.84 16.13 -12.64
N GLN A 319 -3.07 17.25 -13.33
CA GLN A 319 -4.02 17.32 -14.46
C GLN A 319 -3.63 16.33 -15.58
N GLY A 320 -2.34 16.28 -15.94
CA GLY A 320 -1.83 15.31 -16.90
C GLY A 320 -2.08 13.86 -16.48
N LEU A 321 -1.94 13.52 -15.19
CA LEU A 321 -2.27 12.19 -14.67
C LEU A 321 -3.76 11.86 -14.78
N VAL A 322 -4.66 12.84 -14.61
CA VAL A 322 -6.12 12.65 -14.82
C VAL A 322 -6.41 12.29 -16.27
N TYR A 323 -5.90 13.06 -17.23
CA TYR A 323 -6.06 12.77 -18.65
C TYR A 323 -5.50 11.40 -19.02
N ALA A 324 -4.34 11.02 -18.48
CA ALA A 324 -3.77 9.69 -18.68
C ALA A 324 -4.70 8.58 -18.15
N LYS A 325 -5.36 8.77 -17.00
CA LYS A 325 -6.34 7.82 -16.44
C LYS A 325 -7.62 7.72 -17.29
N GLN A 326 -8.00 8.79 -17.98
CA GLN A 326 -9.07 8.78 -19.00
C GLN A 326 -8.65 8.17 -20.34
N ASN A 327 -7.39 7.72 -20.47
CA ASN A 327 -6.79 7.27 -21.74
C ASN A 327 -6.71 8.37 -22.84
N LYS A 328 -6.80 9.63 -22.45
CA LYS A 328 -6.57 10.82 -23.31
C LYS A 328 -5.08 11.16 -23.31
N LEU A 329 -4.31 10.34 -24.02
CA LEU A 329 -2.84 10.31 -23.89
C LEU A 329 -2.15 11.56 -24.46
N ASN A 330 -2.71 12.19 -25.50
CA ASN A 330 -2.15 13.39 -26.12
C ASN A 330 -2.33 14.62 -25.22
N GLU A 331 -3.52 14.77 -24.62
CA GLU A 331 -3.81 15.79 -23.63
C GLU A 331 -2.93 15.62 -22.39
N ALA A 332 -2.77 14.38 -21.94
CA ALA A 332 -1.85 14.08 -20.84
C ALA A 332 -0.43 14.58 -21.12
N LEU A 333 0.12 14.29 -22.31
CA LEU A 333 1.45 14.77 -22.72
C LEU A 333 1.52 16.30 -22.75
N ARG A 334 0.48 16.99 -23.26
CA ARG A 334 0.44 18.45 -23.30
C ARG A 334 0.55 19.07 -21.90
N PHE A 335 -0.16 18.54 -20.91
CA PHE A 335 -0.07 19.02 -19.52
C PHE A 335 1.27 18.70 -18.86
N GLN A 336 1.84 17.51 -19.14
CA GLN A 336 3.19 17.17 -18.66
C GLN A 336 4.26 18.09 -19.27
N GLN A 337 4.15 18.44 -20.55
CA GLN A 337 5.07 19.37 -21.21
C GLN A 337 4.99 20.77 -20.61
N ARG A 338 3.78 21.29 -20.37
CA ARG A 338 3.61 22.57 -19.66
C ARG A 338 4.20 22.56 -18.25
N ALA A 339 4.07 21.44 -17.52
CA ALA A 339 4.69 21.29 -16.21
C ALA A 339 6.22 21.34 -16.31
N MET A 340 6.80 20.69 -17.32
CA MET A 340 8.24 20.71 -17.60
C MET A 340 8.75 22.11 -17.96
N GLU A 341 8.03 22.85 -18.81
CA GLU A 341 8.36 24.24 -19.19
C GLU A 341 8.47 25.16 -17.96
N ILE A 342 7.54 25.03 -17.00
CA ILE A 342 7.61 25.80 -15.74
C ILE A 342 8.85 25.42 -14.93
N VAL A 343 9.13 24.12 -14.77
CA VAL A 343 10.30 23.63 -14.01
C VAL A 343 11.61 24.11 -14.64
N GLU A 344 11.71 24.08 -15.96
CA GLU A 344 12.87 24.58 -16.72
C GLU A 344 13.05 26.09 -16.53
N SER A 345 11.95 26.87 -16.59
CA SER A 345 12.00 28.33 -16.44
C SER A 345 12.53 28.81 -15.09
N ILE A 346 12.38 28.00 -14.03
CA ILE A 346 12.85 28.31 -12.68
C ILE A 346 14.16 27.59 -12.31
N GLY A 347 14.82 26.95 -13.27
CA GLY A 347 16.11 26.27 -13.07
C GLY A 347 16.05 25.05 -12.14
N SER A 348 14.86 24.48 -11.90
CA SER A 348 14.67 23.38 -10.95
C SER A 348 14.74 21.99 -11.60
N THR A 349 15.47 21.86 -12.71
CA THR A 349 15.49 20.69 -13.59
C THR A 349 16.08 19.43 -12.95
N ASN A 350 16.95 19.59 -11.94
CA ASN A 350 17.60 18.50 -11.23
C ASN A 350 16.95 18.19 -9.87
N SER A 351 15.64 18.44 -9.71
CA SER A 351 14.94 18.12 -8.46
C SER A 351 14.23 16.76 -8.51
N HIS A 352 14.11 16.09 -7.36
CA HIS A 352 13.53 14.75 -7.27
C HIS A 352 12.10 14.65 -7.82
N PHE A 353 11.28 15.70 -7.67
CA PHE A 353 9.91 15.70 -8.19
C PHE A 353 9.88 15.73 -9.72
N VAL A 354 10.92 16.25 -10.38
CA VAL A 354 11.04 16.26 -11.84
C VAL A 354 11.20 14.84 -12.37
N ALA A 355 11.93 13.98 -11.63
CA ALA A 355 12.05 12.57 -11.95
C ALA A 355 10.66 11.87 -12.02
N SER A 356 9.70 12.30 -11.21
CA SER A 356 8.30 11.82 -11.25
C SER A 356 7.54 12.22 -12.52
N TYR A 357 7.90 13.36 -13.11
CA TYR A 357 7.29 13.85 -14.35
C TYR A 357 7.81 13.05 -15.53
N TYR A 358 9.13 12.85 -15.63
CA TYR A 358 9.75 11.97 -16.62
C TYR A 358 9.19 10.54 -16.54
N GLY A 359 9.11 9.96 -15.35
CA GLY A 359 8.50 8.63 -15.16
C GLY A 359 7.03 8.58 -15.59
N SER A 360 6.27 9.66 -15.42
CA SER A 360 4.88 9.72 -15.87
C SER A 360 4.76 9.87 -17.39
N ILE A 361 5.62 10.67 -18.02
CA ILE A 361 5.73 10.76 -19.48
C ILE A 361 6.10 9.40 -20.08
N GLY A 362 7.08 8.70 -19.48
CA GLY A 362 7.46 7.35 -19.88
C GLY A 362 6.28 6.36 -19.82
N ARG A 363 5.46 6.42 -18.77
CA ARG A 363 4.23 5.61 -18.67
C ARG A 363 3.19 5.97 -19.74
N ILE A 364 3.09 7.24 -20.14
CA ILE A 364 2.18 7.65 -21.22
C ILE A 364 2.63 7.08 -22.56
N PHE A 365 3.92 7.22 -22.92
CA PHE A 365 4.47 6.61 -24.14
C PHE A 365 4.35 5.08 -24.14
N SER A 366 4.56 4.44 -22.99
CA SER A 366 4.36 3.00 -22.82
C SER A 366 2.92 2.56 -23.14
N ARG A 367 1.92 3.37 -22.82
CA ARG A 367 0.50 3.11 -23.17
C ARG A 367 0.22 3.35 -24.65
N GLN A 368 0.94 4.27 -25.29
CA GLN A 368 0.92 4.48 -26.74
C GLN A 368 1.68 3.38 -27.51
N LYS A 369 2.34 2.44 -26.80
CA LYS A 369 3.23 1.41 -27.35
C LYS A 369 4.50 1.96 -28.02
N ASP A 370 4.85 3.21 -27.77
CA ASP A 370 6.14 3.79 -28.15
C ASP A 370 7.17 3.44 -27.06
N PHE A 371 7.67 2.20 -27.11
CA PHE A 371 8.53 1.64 -26.07
C PHE A 371 9.91 2.31 -26.03
N ASP A 372 10.42 2.79 -27.15
CA ASP A 372 11.73 3.45 -27.23
C ASP A 372 11.70 4.80 -26.52
N LYS A 373 10.68 5.63 -26.77
CA LYS A 373 10.50 6.87 -26.01
C LYS A 373 10.25 6.57 -24.54
N ALA A 374 9.39 5.60 -24.23
CA ALA A 374 9.12 5.21 -22.84
C ALA A 374 10.42 4.87 -22.08
N MET A 375 11.28 4.05 -22.70
CA MET A 375 12.58 3.66 -22.14
C MET A 375 13.48 4.86 -21.89
N LYS A 376 13.60 5.77 -22.87
CA LYS A 376 14.38 7.00 -22.74
C LYS A 376 13.91 7.84 -21.54
N TYR A 377 12.61 8.05 -21.40
CA TYR A 377 12.06 8.83 -20.28
C TYR A 377 12.25 8.14 -18.92
N PHE A 378 12.15 6.82 -18.83
CA PHE A 378 12.43 6.11 -17.57
C PHE A 378 13.92 6.16 -17.19
N MET A 379 14.83 6.05 -18.16
CA MET A 379 16.28 6.20 -17.95
C MET A 379 16.63 7.61 -17.46
N GLU A 380 16.08 8.66 -18.09
CA GLU A 380 16.27 10.04 -17.63
C GLU A 380 15.68 10.27 -16.23
N ALA A 381 14.53 9.67 -15.91
CA ALA A 381 13.97 9.73 -14.56
C ALA A 381 14.91 9.12 -13.51
N ILE A 382 15.56 7.99 -13.82
CA ILE A 382 16.56 7.37 -12.95
C ILE A 382 17.76 8.31 -12.80
N LYS A 383 18.32 8.80 -13.91
CA LYS A 383 19.47 9.71 -13.87
C LYS A 383 19.21 10.96 -13.01
N ILE A 384 18.05 11.60 -13.17
CA ILE A 384 17.67 12.77 -12.35
C ILE A 384 17.54 12.38 -10.87
N SER A 385 16.94 11.23 -10.57
CA SER A 385 16.80 10.72 -9.20
C SER A 385 18.16 10.42 -8.56
N GLU A 386 19.09 9.82 -9.30
CA GLU A 386 20.45 9.51 -8.83
C GLU A 386 21.26 10.78 -8.55
N MET A 387 21.10 11.83 -9.37
CA MET A 387 21.77 13.13 -9.15
C MET A 387 21.18 13.94 -7.98
N SER A 388 19.87 13.84 -7.75
CA SER A 388 19.13 14.72 -6.83
C SER A 388 18.91 14.16 -5.44
N LEU A 389 18.98 12.83 -5.29
CA LEU A 389 18.74 12.13 -4.03
C LEU A 389 19.94 11.26 -3.67
N SER A 390 19.90 9.99 -4.08
CA SER A 390 20.99 9.01 -3.95
C SER A 390 20.76 7.90 -4.98
N THR A 391 21.83 7.21 -5.37
CA THR A 391 21.78 6.11 -6.36
C THR A 391 20.78 5.03 -5.97
N ASP A 392 20.68 4.75 -4.67
CA ASP A 392 19.83 3.73 -4.10
C ASP A 392 18.44 4.27 -3.73
N HIS A 393 18.01 5.42 -4.24
CA HIS A 393 16.71 5.95 -3.84
C HIS A 393 15.59 5.04 -4.34
N VAL A 394 14.70 4.70 -3.42
CA VAL A 394 13.64 3.72 -3.61
C VAL A 394 12.64 4.09 -4.73
N TYR A 395 12.58 5.37 -5.13
CA TYR A 395 11.88 5.83 -6.34
C TYR A 395 12.35 5.09 -7.61
N ASN A 396 13.65 4.80 -7.70
CA ASN A 396 14.23 4.10 -8.83
C ASN A 396 13.63 2.69 -9.00
N ALA A 397 13.13 2.06 -7.92
CA ALA A 397 12.45 0.78 -8.01
C ALA A 397 11.20 0.81 -8.91
N PHE A 398 10.47 1.93 -8.97
CA PHE A 398 9.34 2.07 -9.89
C PHE A 398 9.79 2.20 -11.35
N ASN A 399 10.84 2.97 -11.60
CA ASN A 399 11.39 3.13 -12.94
C ASN A 399 12.01 1.83 -13.45
N PHE A 400 12.78 1.12 -12.61
CA PHE A 400 13.28 -0.21 -12.92
C PHE A 400 12.16 -1.20 -13.23
N ALA A 401 11.10 -1.24 -12.42
CA ALA A 401 9.95 -2.11 -12.70
C ALA A 401 9.22 -1.74 -14.02
N ASN A 402 9.13 -0.45 -14.36
CA ASN A 402 8.56 -0.01 -15.63
C ASN A 402 9.45 -0.43 -16.82
N ILE A 403 10.76 -0.23 -16.72
CA ILE A 403 11.76 -0.67 -17.70
C ILE A 403 11.68 -2.19 -17.90
N ALA A 404 11.63 -2.95 -16.81
CA ALA A 404 11.47 -4.39 -16.83
C ALA A 404 10.20 -4.81 -17.57
N THR A 405 9.08 -4.13 -17.32
CA THR A 405 7.81 -4.37 -18.02
C THR A 405 7.96 -4.11 -19.53
N MET A 406 8.76 -3.12 -19.95
CA MET A 406 8.99 -2.85 -21.37
C MET A 406 9.78 -3.98 -22.03
N TYR A 407 10.84 -4.47 -21.37
CA TYR A 407 11.60 -5.64 -21.82
C TYR A 407 10.71 -6.90 -21.89
N ALA A 408 9.90 -7.15 -20.86
CA ALA A 408 9.00 -8.31 -20.81
C ALA A 408 7.98 -8.31 -21.96
N ARG A 409 7.46 -7.13 -22.35
CA ARG A 409 6.56 -6.97 -23.50
C ARG A 409 7.23 -7.24 -24.85
N GLN A 410 8.55 -7.09 -24.92
CA GLN A 410 9.37 -7.47 -26.08
C GLN A 410 9.88 -8.91 -25.99
N HIS A 411 9.38 -9.72 -25.04
CA HIS A 411 9.83 -11.09 -24.77
C HIS A 411 11.31 -11.22 -24.36
N LYS A 412 11.93 -10.11 -23.94
CA LYS A 412 13.30 -10.03 -23.41
C LYS A 412 13.29 -10.28 -21.89
N TYR A 413 13.08 -11.55 -21.52
CA TYR A 413 12.81 -11.92 -20.12
C TYR A 413 14.04 -11.87 -19.21
N ASP A 414 15.25 -11.99 -19.76
CA ASP A 414 16.50 -11.88 -19.00
C ASP A 414 16.73 -10.46 -18.50
N GLU A 415 16.62 -9.48 -19.40
CA GLU A 415 16.73 -8.06 -19.09
C GLU A 415 15.59 -7.63 -18.15
N ALA A 416 14.36 -8.09 -18.42
CA ALA A 416 13.23 -7.84 -17.54
C ALA A 416 13.46 -8.37 -16.11
N LEU A 417 13.97 -9.60 -15.98
CA LEU A 417 14.30 -10.18 -14.68
C LEU A 417 15.37 -9.36 -13.96
N SER A 418 16.43 -8.95 -14.65
CA SER A 418 17.51 -8.12 -14.06
C SER A 418 16.94 -6.83 -13.45
N TYR A 419 16.13 -6.09 -14.19
CA TYR A 419 15.54 -4.83 -13.69
C TYR A 419 14.49 -5.07 -12.59
N HIS A 420 13.71 -6.15 -12.66
CA HIS A 420 12.79 -6.51 -11.56
C HIS A 420 13.54 -6.91 -10.28
N LEU A 421 14.71 -7.56 -10.39
CA LEU A 421 15.57 -7.86 -9.25
C LEU A 421 16.17 -6.59 -8.64
N MET A 422 16.67 -5.64 -9.45
CA MET A 422 17.13 -4.34 -8.95
C MET A 422 16.01 -3.59 -8.19
N ALA A 423 14.79 -3.60 -8.73
CA ALA A 423 13.63 -3.02 -8.06
C ALA A 423 13.30 -3.75 -6.74
N LEU A 424 13.39 -5.08 -6.73
CA LEU A 424 13.16 -5.91 -5.55
C LEU A 424 14.21 -5.65 -4.47
N GLU A 425 15.50 -5.56 -4.81
CA GLU A 425 16.59 -5.29 -3.88
C GLU A 425 16.42 -3.94 -3.20
N LEU A 426 16.12 -2.88 -3.97
CA LEU A 426 15.81 -1.57 -3.40
C LEU A 426 14.60 -1.64 -2.45
N ARG A 427 13.54 -2.34 -2.83
CA ARG A 427 12.36 -2.49 -1.97
C ARG A 427 12.64 -3.33 -0.72
N LYS A 428 13.45 -4.40 -0.81
CA LYS A 428 13.89 -5.19 0.35
C LYS A 428 14.74 -4.37 1.31
N LYS A 429 15.57 -3.47 0.80
CA LYS A 429 16.44 -2.59 1.59
C LYS A 429 15.66 -1.57 2.42
N TYR A 430 14.59 -1.00 1.88
CA TYR A 430 13.92 0.15 2.48
C TYR A 430 12.47 -0.07 2.93
N LEU A 431 11.84 -1.20 2.58
CA LEU A 431 10.46 -1.49 2.96
C LEU A 431 10.38 -2.57 4.03
N PRO A 432 9.39 -2.47 4.92
CA PRO A 432 9.01 -3.58 5.79
C PRO A 432 8.85 -4.89 5.04
N SER A 433 9.23 -5.99 5.67
CA SER A 433 9.11 -7.35 5.11
C SER A 433 7.69 -7.74 4.72
N ASN A 434 6.68 -7.10 5.32
CA ASN A 434 5.27 -7.30 5.01
C ASN A 434 4.71 -6.25 4.03
N ASN A 435 5.53 -5.42 3.38
CA ASN A 435 5.04 -4.36 2.50
C ASN A 435 4.48 -4.91 1.18
N TYR A 436 3.33 -4.39 0.75
CA TYR A 436 2.68 -4.78 -0.49
C TYR A 436 3.56 -4.59 -1.74
N ASN A 437 4.29 -3.48 -1.86
CA ASN A 437 5.13 -3.23 -3.03
C ASN A 437 6.29 -4.23 -3.10
N LEU A 438 6.74 -4.74 -1.96
CA LEU A 438 7.67 -5.86 -1.88
C LEU A 438 7.00 -7.14 -2.39
N GLY A 439 5.79 -7.45 -1.92
CA GLY A 439 4.97 -8.56 -2.43
C GLY A 439 4.75 -8.53 -3.95
N TRP A 440 4.44 -7.35 -4.50
CA TRP A 440 4.28 -7.17 -5.95
C TRP A 440 5.60 -7.34 -6.72
N SER A 441 6.72 -6.83 -6.20
CA SER A 441 8.04 -7.08 -6.80
C SER A 441 8.38 -8.57 -6.85
N LEU A 442 8.14 -9.30 -5.76
CA LEU A 442 8.34 -10.75 -5.71
C LEU A 442 7.47 -11.45 -6.76
N GLU A 443 6.23 -11.00 -6.93
CA GLU A 443 5.30 -11.52 -7.93
C GLU A 443 5.82 -11.31 -9.38
N GLU A 444 6.32 -10.13 -9.70
CA GLU A 444 6.86 -9.86 -11.04
C GLU A 444 8.16 -10.63 -11.32
N VAL A 445 9.03 -10.78 -10.31
CA VAL A 445 10.21 -11.66 -10.40
C VAL A 445 9.79 -13.11 -10.65
N ALA A 446 8.79 -13.61 -9.91
CA ALA A 446 8.25 -14.95 -10.11
C ALA A 446 7.70 -15.14 -11.53
N ARG A 447 6.96 -14.14 -12.05
CA ARG A 447 6.42 -14.15 -13.41
C ARG A 447 7.53 -14.26 -14.45
N MET A 448 8.65 -13.56 -14.25
CA MET A 448 9.80 -13.63 -15.17
C MET A 448 10.46 -15.01 -15.14
N TYR A 449 10.69 -15.59 -13.96
CA TYR A 449 11.21 -16.96 -13.86
C TYR A 449 10.28 -17.97 -14.54
N TYR A 450 8.97 -17.86 -14.34
CA TYR A 450 7.99 -18.72 -15.00
C TYR A 450 8.04 -18.58 -16.53
N LYS A 451 8.12 -17.35 -17.05
CA LYS A 451 8.24 -17.10 -18.50
C LYS A 451 9.53 -17.64 -19.11
N LYS A 452 10.58 -17.79 -18.30
CA LYS A 452 11.84 -18.45 -18.68
C LYS A 452 11.81 -19.97 -18.53
N GLY A 453 10.73 -20.55 -18.01
CA GLY A 453 10.58 -21.99 -17.78
C GLY A 453 11.11 -22.49 -16.44
N ASP A 454 11.57 -21.60 -15.55
CA ASP A 454 12.01 -21.95 -14.20
C ASP A 454 10.82 -21.91 -13.22
N SER A 455 9.98 -22.94 -13.30
CA SER A 455 8.79 -23.07 -12.45
C SER A 455 9.12 -23.20 -10.96
N GLN A 456 10.28 -23.76 -10.62
CA GLN A 456 10.69 -23.93 -9.23
C GLN A 456 10.98 -22.58 -8.57
N LYS A 457 11.85 -21.75 -9.17
CA LYS A 457 12.11 -20.40 -8.64
C LYS A 457 10.87 -19.52 -8.69
N ALA A 458 10.06 -19.63 -9.75
CA ALA A 458 8.79 -18.91 -9.81
C ALA A 458 7.91 -19.22 -8.59
N LEU A 459 7.78 -20.50 -8.24
CA LEU A 459 6.99 -20.92 -7.09
C LEU A 459 7.54 -20.39 -5.76
N GLU A 460 8.86 -20.42 -5.56
CA GLU A 460 9.52 -19.85 -4.36
C GLU A 460 9.13 -18.37 -4.16
N TYR A 461 9.29 -17.55 -5.19
CA TYR A 461 8.97 -16.12 -5.14
C TYR A 461 7.46 -15.85 -5.01
N TYR A 462 6.61 -16.62 -5.70
CA TYR A 462 5.16 -16.48 -5.54
C TYR A 462 4.70 -16.86 -4.13
N LEU A 463 5.29 -17.88 -3.50
CA LEU A 463 4.96 -18.27 -2.13
C LEU A 463 5.45 -17.23 -1.10
N GLU A 464 6.60 -16.59 -1.32
CA GLU A 464 7.04 -15.44 -0.52
C GLU A 464 6.06 -14.28 -0.64
N SER A 465 5.63 -13.96 -1.87
CA SER A 465 4.59 -12.95 -2.14
C SER A 465 3.25 -13.31 -1.46
N LEU A 466 2.87 -14.58 -1.46
CA LEU A 466 1.62 -15.05 -0.86
C LEU A 466 1.61 -14.87 0.66
N LYS A 467 2.74 -15.12 1.33
CA LYS A 467 2.89 -14.86 2.77
C LYS A 467 2.62 -13.39 3.09
N ILE A 468 3.19 -12.47 2.29
CA ILE A 468 2.94 -11.04 2.43
C ILE A 468 1.47 -10.72 2.16
N ALA A 469 0.92 -11.19 1.04
CA ALA A 469 -0.45 -10.89 0.64
C ALA A 469 -1.50 -11.37 1.67
N ARG A 470 -1.28 -12.53 2.31
CA ARG A 470 -2.16 -13.08 3.36
C ARG A 470 -2.13 -12.28 4.66
N SER A 471 -1.08 -11.49 4.91
CA SER A 471 -1.02 -10.61 6.10
C SER A 471 -1.98 -9.42 6.01
N TYR A 472 -2.55 -9.15 4.82
CA TYR A 472 -3.48 -8.05 4.59
C TYR A 472 -4.95 -8.50 4.70
N THR A 473 -5.76 -7.76 5.47
CA THR A 473 -7.17 -8.10 5.76
C THR A 473 -8.19 -7.21 5.03
N PHE A 474 -7.74 -6.27 4.21
CA PHE A 474 -8.58 -5.25 3.58
C PHE A 474 -9.30 -5.74 2.31
N PRO A 475 -10.57 -5.33 2.09
CA PRO A 475 -11.37 -5.74 0.92
C PRO A 475 -10.73 -5.47 -0.44
N SER A 476 -10.12 -4.29 -0.62
CA SER A 476 -9.51 -3.87 -1.90
C SER A 476 -8.35 -4.76 -2.36
N TRP A 477 -7.76 -5.54 -1.46
CA TRP A 477 -6.59 -6.38 -1.75
C TRP A 477 -6.95 -7.80 -2.15
N GLN A 478 -8.20 -8.19 -1.95
CA GLN A 478 -8.64 -9.56 -2.22
C GLN A 478 -8.55 -9.90 -3.70
N HIS A 479 -8.75 -8.94 -4.61
CA HIS A 479 -8.51 -9.16 -6.04
C HIS A 479 -7.06 -9.52 -6.35
N ASN A 480 -6.10 -8.90 -5.67
CA ASN A 480 -4.68 -9.18 -5.86
C ASN A 480 -4.31 -10.55 -5.30
N LEU A 481 -4.86 -10.92 -4.15
CA LEU A 481 -4.66 -12.25 -3.57
C LEU A 481 -5.29 -13.33 -4.46
N ILE A 482 -6.51 -13.14 -4.96
CA ILE A 482 -7.17 -14.05 -5.92
C ILE A 482 -6.29 -14.25 -7.17
N ARG A 483 -5.79 -13.16 -7.74
CA ARG A 483 -4.90 -13.19 -8.92
C ARG A 483 -3.58 -13.91 -8.63
N LEU A 484 -3.00 -13.71 -7.44
CA LEU A 484 -1.77 -14.37 -7.01
C LEU A 484 -1.97 -15.88 -6.82
N LEU A 485 -3.07 -16.30 -6.21
CA LEU A 485 -3.43 -17.72 -6.06
C LEU A 485 -3.57 -18.39 -7.44
N ASP A 486 -4.22 -17.72 -8.39
CA ASP A 486 -4.33 -18.21 -9.77
C ASP A 486 -2.98 -18.31 -10.47
N ASN A 487 -2.07 -17.36 -10.25
CA ASN A 487 -0.71 -17.41 -10.80
C ASN A 487 0.08 -18.58 -10.19
N ILE A 488 -0.05 -18.83 -8.89
CA ILE A 488 0.57 -19.98 -8.22
C ILE A 488 0.04 -21.30 -8.80
N ALA A 489 -1.28 -21.42 -8.96
CA ALA A 489 -1.90 -22.59 -9.54
C ALA A 489 -1.37 -22.87 -10.96
N LEU A 490 -1.20 -21.82 -11.77
CA LEU A 490 -0.64 -21.93 -13.11
C LEU A 490 0.82 -22.45 -13.11
N VAL A 491 1.65 -22.05 -12.13
CA VAL A 491 3.04 -22.54 -12.01
C VAL A 491 3.09 -24.03 -11.65
N TYR A 492 2.16 -24.51 -10.83
CA TYR A 492 2.09 -25.94 -10.51
C TYR A 492 1.84 -26.82 -11.74
N GLY A 493 1.22 -26.28 -12.79
CA GLY A 493 1.16 -26.92 -14.10
C GLY A 493 0.56 -28.33 -14.05
N SER A 494 1.40 -29.35 -14.21
CA SER A 494 1.04 -30.78 -14.16
C SER A 494 0.83 -31.33 -12.73
N GLY A 495 1.19 -30.58 -11.69
CA GLY A 495 0.81 -30.86 -10.30
C GLY A 495 -0.64 -30.46 -10.04
N TYR A 496 -1.57 -31.11 -10.75
CA TYR A 496 -2.96 -30.69 -10.85
C TYR A 496 -3.69 -30.63 -9.51
N GLU A 497 -3.37 -31.50 -8.56
CA GLU A 497 -3.99 -31.50 -7.23
C GLU A 497 -3.66 -30.20 -6.46
N LYS A 498 -2.39 -29.78 -6.46
CA LYS A 498 -1.99 -28.51 -5.83
C LYS A 498 -2.56 -27.31 -6.60
N ALA A 499 -2.52 -27.35 -7.93
CA ALA A 499 -3.13 -26.29 -8.75
C ALA A 499 -4.62 -26.12 -8.42
N LEU A 500 -5.34 -27.24 -8.26
CA LEU A 500 -6.74 -27.27 -7.88
C LEU A 500 -6.98 -26.66 -6.50
N GLU A 501 -6.15 -26.97 -5.49
CA GLU A 501 -6.26 -26.37 -4.14
C GLU A 501 -6.20 -24.84 -4.20
N TYR A 502 -5.26 -24.27 -4.96
CA TYR A 502 -5.12 -22.83 -5.10
C TYR A 502 -6.27 -22.19 -5.89
N HIS A 503 -6.73 -22.84 -6.97
CA HIS A 503 -7.91 -22.37 -7.72
C HIS A 503 -9.19 -22.40 -6.87
N LEU A 504 -9.37 -23.41 -6.02
CA LEU A 504 -10.51 -23.49 -5.09
C LEU A 504 -10.47 -22.37 -4.04
N GLN A 505 -9.29 -22.08 -3.48
CA GLN A 505 -9.12 -20.93 -2.58
C GLN A 505 -9.45 -19.61 -3.28
N ALA A 506 -9.00 -19.43 -4.53
CA ALA A 506 -9.33 -18.24 -5.32
C ALA A 506 -10.83 -18.10 -5.59
N LEU A 507 -11.52 -19.21 -5.91
CA LEU A 507 -12.97 -19.24 -6.11
C LEU A 507 -13.76 -18.90 -4.84
N GLU A 508 -13.37 -19.47 -3.70
CA GLU A 508 -14.02 -19.18 -2.41
C GLU A 508 -13.94 -17.69 -2.07
N MET A 509 -12.75 -17.11 -2.24
CA MET A 509 -12.55 -15.68 -2.08
C MET A 509 -13.40 -14.86 -3.07
N GLN A 510 -13.39 -15.21 -4.36
CA GLN A 510 -14.20 -14.50 -5.36
C GLN A 510 -15.69 -14.50 -5.00
N ARG A 511 -16.24 -15.64 -4.56
CA ARG A 511 -17.65 -15.76 -4.15
C ARG A 511 -17.97 -14.88 -2.95
N LYS A 512 -17.04 -14.76 -2.00
CA LYS A 512 -17.21 -13.95 -0.79
C LYS A 512 -17.17 -12.46 -1.08
N PHE A 513 -16.32 -12.02 -2.02
CA PHE A 513 -16.00 -10.60 -2.18
C PHE A 513 -16.66 -9.94 -3.40
N GLU A 514 -16.86 -10.69 -4.49
CA GLU A 514 -17.52 -10.20 -5.69
C GLU A 514 -18.47 -11.26 -6.27
N PRO A 515 -19.57 -11.59 -5.56
CA PRO A 515 -20.51 -12.62 -5.99
C PRO A 515 -21.21 -12.27 -7.31
N THR A 516 -21.29 -10.99 -7.66
CA THR A 516 -21.98 -10.48 -8.85
C THR A 516 -21.07 -10.29 -10.06
N ASN A 517 -19.75 -10.47 -9.93
CA ASN A 517 -18.81 -10.39 -11.04
C ASN A 517 -18.77 -11.73 -11.80
N TYR A 518 -19.89 -12.04 -12.46
CA TYR A 518 -20.14 -13.32 -13.10
C TYR A 518 -19.09 -13.70 -14.16
N ARG A 519 -18.54 -12.72 -14.89
CA ARG A 519 -17.48 -13.00 -15.89
C ARG A 519 -16.19 -13.49 -15.24
N THR A 520 -15.79 -12.89 -14.12
CA THR A 520 -14.59 -13.31 -13.38
C THR A 520 -14.84 -14.65 -12.70
N LEU A 521 -16.02 -14.82 -12.10
CA LEU A 521 -16.45 -16.09 -11.50
C LEU A 521 -16.37 -17.25 -12.51
N ILE A 522 -16.91 -17.09 -13.72
CA ILE A 522 -16.84 -18.10 -14.79
C ILE A 522 -15.40 -18.50 -15.08
N LYS A 523 -14.48 -17.53 -15.23
CA LYS A 523 -13.06 -17.83 -15.51
C LYS A 523 -12.42 -18.69 -14.42
N HIS A 524 -12.75 -18.48 -13.14
CA HIS A 524 -12.25 -19.33 -12.05
C HIS A 524 -12.88 -20.72 -12.11
N LEU A 525 -14.20 -20.81 -12.34
CA LEU A 525 -14.90 -22.09 -12.49
C LEU A 525 -14.34 -22.91 -13.68
N GLU A 526 -14.01 -22.27 -14.79
CA GLU A 526 -13.42 -22.91 -15.98
C GLU A 526 -12.03 -23.49 -15.69
N LYS A 527 -11.18 -22.73 -14.98
CA LYS A 527 -9.86 -23.22 -14.54
C LYS A 527 -10.00 -24.45 -13.66
N ILE A 528 -10.94 -24.44 -12.72
CA ILE A 528 -11.22 -25.58 -11.84
C ILE A 528 -11.75 -26.77 -12.63
N ALA A 529 -12.75 -26.56 -13.49
CA ALA A 529 -13.33 -27.61 -14.32
C ALA A 529 -12.29 -28.26 -15.25
N SER A 530 -11.42 -27.45 -15.86
CA SER A 530 -10.30 -27.91 -16.67
C SER A 530 -9.27 -28.68 -15.84
N THR A 531 -8.98 -28.24 -14.61
CA THR A 531 -8.03 -28.93 -13.73
C THR A 531 -8.56 -30.31 -13.33
N TYR A 532 -9.83 -30.42 -12.94
CA TYR A 532 -10.47 -31.72 -12.69
C TYR A 532 -10.46 -32.63 -13.92
N LYS A 533 -10.69 -32.09 -15.12
CA LYS A 533 -10.59 -32.84 -16.38
C LYS A 533 -9.18 -33.41 -16.58
N CYS A 534 -8.14 -32.63 -16.27
CA CYS A 534 -6.75 -33.08 -16.34
C CYS A 534 -6.40 -34.16 -15.30
N ILE A 535 -6.98 -34.08 -14.09
CA ILE A 535 -6.86 -35.13 -13.05
C ILE A 535 -7.59 -36.42 -13.48
N GLY A 536 -8.58 -36.32 -14.36
CA GLY A 536 -9.43 -37.43 -14.78
C GLY A 536 -10.76 -37.52 -14.02
N ASP A 537 -11.02 -36.59 -13.09
CA ASP A 537 -12.29 -36.49 -12.37
C ASP A 537 -13.33 -35.74 -13.21
N MET A 538 -13.90 -36.48 -14.17
CA MET A 538 -14.90 -35.93 -15.09
C MET A 538 -16.20 -35.53 -14.37
N TYR A 539 -16.51 -36.15 -13.23
CA TYR A 539 -17.74 -35.88 -12.49
C TYR A 539 -17.69 -34.49 -11.82
N ASN A 540 -16.60 -34.18 -11.12
CA ASN A 540 -16.39 -32.84 -10.57
C ASN A 540 -16.18 -31.81 -11.69
N SER A 541 -15.48 -32.15 -12.77
CA SER A 541 -15.38 -31.27 -13.94
C SER A 541 -16.76 -30.83 -14.45
N LEU A 542 -17.68 -31.79 -14.67
CA LEU A 542 -19.05 -31.50 -15.10
C LEU A 542 -19.85 -30.70 -14.08
N LYS A 543 -19.62 -30.91 -12.77
CA LYS A 543 -20.28 -30.13 -11.72
C LYS A 543 -20.03 -28.63 -11.90
N TYR A 544 -18.78 -28.23 -12.11
CA TYR A 544 -18.41 -26.83 -12.33
C TYR A 544 -18.87 -26.32 -13.70
N PHE A 545 -18.81 -27.15 -14.75
CA PHE A 545 -19.35 -26.74 -16.05
C PHE A 545 -20.87 -26.50 -16.04
N LYS A 546 -21.64 -27.31 -15.28
CA LYS A 546 -23.08 -27.06 -15.09
C LYS A 546 -23.36 -25.76 -14.35
N GLU A 547 -22.55 -25.42 -13.36
CA GLU A 547 -22.65 -24.12 -12.67
C GLU A 547 -22.42 -22.95 -13.64
N ILE A 548 -21.39 -23.04 -14.49
CA ILE A 548 -21.13 -22.03 -15.54
C ILE A 548 -22.31 -21.90 -16.50
N SER A 549 -22.92 -23.02 -16.95
CA SER A 549 -24.11 -22.99 -17.81
C SER A 549 -25.27 -22.25 -17.17
N ALA A 550 -25.53 -22.48 -15.88
CA ALA A 550 -26.59 -21.77 -15.16
C ALA A 550 -26.34 -20.26 -15.07
N ILE A 551 -25.07 -19.83 -14.92
CA ILE A 551 -24.70 -18.41 -14.92
C ILE A 551 -24.93 -17.79 -16.30
N TYR A 552 -24.50 -18.48 -17.36
CA TYR A 552 -24.69 -18.03 -18.74
C TYR A 552 -26.18 -17.85 -19.09
N GLU A 553 -27.01 -18.83 -18.77
CA GLU A 553 -28.46 -18.81 -19.04
C GLU A 553 -29.18 -17.71 -18.26
N LYS A 554 -28.74 -17.42 -17.02
CA LYS A 554 -29.42 -16.47 -16.14
C LYS A 554 -28.94 -15.03 -16.25
N TYR A 555 -27.66 -14.79 -16.51
CA TYR A 555 -27.05 -13.47 -16.32
C TYR A 555 -26.24 -12.94 -17.52
N LEU A 556 -25.82 -13.79 -18.46
CA LEU A 556 -24.87 -13.43 -19.52
C LEU A 556 -25.35 -13.86 -20.90
N SER A 557 -26.64 -13.60 -21.20
CA SER A 557 -27.27 -13.97 -22.48
C SER A 557 -26.59 -13.35 -23.71
N TYR A 558 -25.87 -12.24 -23.55
CA TYR A 558 -25.18 -11.52 -24.62
C TYR A 558 -23.71 -11.95 -24.82
N ASP A 559 -23.12 -12.77 -23.93
CA ASP A 559 -21.75 -13.30 -24.09
C ASP A 559 -21.74 -14.63 -24.87
N ARG A 560 -22.32 -14.57 -26.07
CA ARG A 560 -22.65 -15.75 -26.89
C ARG A 560 -21.41 -16.53 -27.34
N ASN A 561 -20.31 -15.85 -27.66
CA ASN A 561 -19.07 -16.49 -28.09
C ASN A 561 -18.46 -17.38 -26.99
N ASN A 562 -18.29 -16.85 -25.78
CA ASN A 562 -17.74 -17.63 -24.67
C ASN A 562 -18.71 -18.75 -24.24
N MET A 563 -20.02 -18.50 -24.28
CA MET A 563 -21.05 -19.52 -24.04
C MET A 563 -20.93 -20.70 -25.02
N ALA A 564 -20.68 -20.44 -26.29
CA ALA A 564 -20.50 -21.50 -27.29
C ALA A 564 -19.22 -22.32 -27.07
N GLN A 565 -18.10 -21.66 -26.73
CA GLN A 565 -16.85 -22.34 -26.36
C GLN A 565 -17.01 -23.21 -25.09
N HIS A 566 -17.74 -22.70 -24.10
CA HIS A 566 -18.09 -23.44 -22.89
C HIS A 566 -18.89 -24.71 -23.22
N PHE A 567 -19.96 -24.60 -24.02
CA PHE A 567 -20.74 -25.78 -24.43
C PHE A 567 -19.94 -26.79 -25.25
N ASN A 568 -19.05 -26.32 -26.13
CA ASN A 568 -18.15 -27.21 -26.86
C ASN A 568 -17.19 -27.97 -25.92
N THR A 569 -16.66 -27.29 -24.90
CA THR A 569 -15.78 -27.90 -23.90
C THR A 569 -16.54 -28.91 -23.05
N MET A 570 -17.74 -28.56 -22.59
CA MET A 570 -18.62 -29.45 -21.82
C MET A 570 -19.04 -30.69 -22.64
N ALA A 571 -19.31 -30.53 -23.94
CA ALA A 571 -19.59 -31.64 -24.85
C ALA A 571 -18.41 -32.62 -24.94
N SER A 572 -17.18 -32.10 -25.01
CA SER A 572 -15.97 -32.94 -25.04
C SER A 572 -15.80 -33.79 -23.76
N VAL A 573 -16.22 -33.27 -22.60
CA VAL A 573 -16.18 -34.02 -21.33
C VAL A 573 -17.21 -35.15 -21.35
N TYR A 574 -18.43 -34.89 -21.81
CA TYR A 574 -19.43 -35.95 -22.00
C TYR A 574 -18.98 -37.01 -23.01
N GLU A 575 -18.30 -36.61 -24.09
CA GLU A 575 -17.75 -37.56 -25.06
C GLU A 575 -16.68 -38.45 -24.42
N GLN A 576 -15.78 -37.87 -23.61
CA GLN A 576 -14.78 -38.63 -22.85
C GLN A 576 -15.39 -39.60 -21.82
N MET A 577 -16.52 -39.24 -21.23
CA MET A 577 -17.30 -40.13 -20.35
C MET A 577 -18.14 -41.17 -21.13
N ASN A 578 -18.10 -41.15 -22.47
CA ASN A 578 -18.92 -42.00 -23.35
C ASN A 578 -20.45 -41.75 -23.21
N GLU A 579 -20.83 -40.57 -22.74
CA GLU A 579 -22.21 -40.08 -22.63
C GLU A 579 -22.64 -39.38 -23.93
N LEU A 580 -22.65 -40.15 -25.01
CA LEU A 580 -22.69 -39.64 -26.38
C LEU A 580 -23.92 -38.78 -26.71
N TYR A 581 -25.08 -39.05 -26.11
CA TYR A 581 -26.29 -38.26 -26.33
C TYR A 581 -26.19 -36.86 -25.70
N TYR A 582 -25.61 -36.76 -24.50
CA TYR A 582 -25.34 -35.46 -23.87
C TYR A 582 -24.27 -34.69 -24.65
N ALA A 583 -23.19 -35.37 -25.08
CA ALA A 583 -22.17 -34.77 -25.93
C ALA A 583 -22.78 -34.17 -27.21
N LEU A 584 -23.61 -34.94 -27.91
CA LEU A 584 -24.29 -34.50 -29.13
C LEU A 584 -25.20 -33.29 -28.88
N ASN A 585 -25.92 -33.26 -27.76
CA ASN A 585 -26.78 -32.13 -27.40
C ASN A 585 -25.97 -30.85 -27.21
N TYR A 586 -24.89 -30.89 -26.41
CA TYR A 586 -24.07 -29.70 -26.14
C TYR A 586 -23.27 -29.24 -27.35
N TYR A 587 -22.75 -30.16 -28.19
CA TYR A 587 -22.15 -29.77 -29.47
C TYR A 587 -23.16 -29.08 -30.38
N SER A 588 -24.41 -29.55 -30.40
CA SER A 588 -25.48 -28.93 -31.20
C SER A 588 -25.85 -27.53 -30.66
N LYS A 589 -25.89 -27.35 -29.33
CA LYS A 589 -26.08 -26.02 -28.71
C LYS A 589 -24.95 -25.06 -29.09
N ALA A 590 -23.69 -25.49 -28.98
CA ALA A 590 -22.54 -24.68 -29.38
C ALA A 590 -22.63 -24.29 -30.87
N LYS A 591 -22.95 -25.25 -31.74
CA LYS A 591 -23.13 -25.04 -33.18
C LYS A 591 -24.20 -23.97 -33.47
N HIS A 592 -25.37 -24.08 -32.85
CA HIS A 592 -26.49 -23.15 -33.05
C HIS A 592 -26.10 -21.71 -32.72
N ILE A 593 -25.36 -21.50 -31.63
CA ILE A 593 -24.91 -20.17 -31.22
C ILE A 593 -23.95 -19.58 -32.27
N TYR A 594 -23.03 -20.38 -32.82
CA TYR A 594 -22.14 -19.91 -33.89
C TYR A 594 -22.89 -19.59 -35.19
N GLU A 595 -23.94 -20.35 -35.53
CA GLU A 595 -24.79 -20.07 -36.70
C GLU A 595 -25.52 -18.73 -36.56
N GLU A 596 -25.97 -18.37 -35.35
CA GLU A 596 -26.62 -17.08 -35.09
C GLU A 596 -25.67 -15.88 -35.12
N LEU A 597 -24.40 -16.06 -34.74
CA LEU A 597 -23.47 -14.94 -34.54
C LEU A 597 -22.93 -14.33 -35.83
N CYS A 598 -23.17 -14.92 -37.00
CA CYS A 598 -22.76 -14.43 -38.32
C CYS A 598 -21.29 -13.91 -38.38
N SER A 599 -20.38 -14.48 -37.58
CA SER A 599 -18.97 -14.08 -37.51
C SER A 599 -18.04 -15.30 -37.58
N TYR A 600 -17.10 -15.23 -38.51
CA TYR A 600 -16.30 -16.35 -39.00
C TYR A 600 -15.09 -16.65 -38.10
N ASP A 601 -15.29 -17.41 -37.02
CA ASP A 601 -14.26 -18.38 -36.65
C ASP A 601 -14.56 -19.70 -37.38
N THR A 602 -14.33 -19.70 -38.69
CA THR A 602 -14.65 -20.82 -39.59
C THR A 602 -14.00 -22.12 -39.11
N LEU A 603 -12.81 -22.04 -38.52
CA LEU A 603 -12.09 -23.20 -38.02
C LEU A 603 -12.81 -23.82 -36.82
N PHE A 604 -13.23 -23.02 -35.85
CA PHE A 604 -13.93 -23.53 -34.66
C PHE A 604 -15.30 -24.12 -35.02
N TYR A 605 -16.03 -23.46 -35.91
CA TYR A 605 -17.33 -23.95 -36.40
C TYR A 605 -17.20 -25.28 -37.15
N GLU A 606 -16.20 -25.43 -38.01
CA GLU A 606 -15.95 -26.70 -38.72
C GLU A 606 -15.50 -27.81 -37.75
N ASN A 607 -14.70 -27.49 -36.72
CA ASN A 607 -14.33 -28.44 -35.66
C ASN A 607 -15.56 -28.97 -34.90
N ILE A 608 -16.55 -28.12 -34.61
CA ILE A 608 -17.80 -28.54 -33.98
C ILE A 608 -18.57 -29.49 -34.91
N LYS A 609 -18.70 -29.18 -36.21
CA LYS A 609 -19.37 -30.08 -37.17
C LYS A 609 -18.71 -31.45 -37.26
N GLN A 610 -17.38 -31.49 -37.30
CA GLN A 610 -16.63 -32.74 -37.32
C GLN A 610 -16.86 -33.54 -36.03
N SER A 611 -16.89 -32.88 -34.88
CA SER A 611 -17.19 -33.51 -33.59
C SER A 611 -18.61 -34.08 -33.55
N ILE A 612 -19.61 -33.35 -34.02
CA ILE A 612 -21.00 -33.83 -34.17
C ILE A 612 -21.06 -35.08 -35.06
N LYS A 613 -20.39 -35.06 -36.21
CA LYS A 613 -20.34 -36.21 -37.14
C LYS A 613 -19.75 -37.43 -36.46
N ARG A 614 -18.60 -37.25 -35.80
CA ARG A 614 -17.89 -38.30 -35.05
C ARG A 614 -18.78 -38.93 -33.98
N VAL A 615 -19.44 -38.12 -33.15
CA VAL A 615 -20.33 -38.60 -32.09
C VAL A 615 -21.53 -39.35 -32.67
N LYS A 616 -22.15 -38.83 -33.75
CA LYS A 616 -23.25 -39.52 -34.44
C LYS A 616 -22.82 -40.90 -34.99
N ASP A 617 -21.63 -40.99 -35.57
CA ASP A 617 -21.10 -42.25 -36.08
C ASP A 617 -20.80 -43.25 -34.95
N SER A 618 -20.34 -42.77 -33.80
CA SER A 618 -20.17 -43.58 -32.59
C SER A 618 -21.50 -44.10 -32.03
N ILE A 619 -22.54 -43.26 -31.99
CA ILE A 619 -23.90 -43.67 -31.59
C ILE A 619 -24.43 -44.75 -32.53
N ARG A 620 -24.34 -44.54 -33.86
CA ARG A 620 -24.76 -45.52 -34.87
C ARG A 620 -24.05 -46.87 -34.72
N ARG A 621 -22.73 -46.86 -34.51
CA ARG A 621 -21.96 -48.08 -34.26
C ARG A 621 -22.44 -48.84 -33.02
N ARG A 622 -22.81 -48.11 -31.95
CA ARG A 622 -23.34 -48.71 -30.71
C ARG A 622 -24.71 -49.33 -30.91
N SER A 623 -25.61 -48.64 -31.62
CA SER A 623 -26.93 -49.17 -31.97
C SER A 623 -26.82 -50.45 -32.81
N ASN A 624 -25.96 -50.45 -33.84
CA ASN A 624 -25.73 -51.64 -34.68
C ASN A 624 -25.11 -52.81 -33.89
N ARG A 625 -24.18 -52.55 -32.96
CA ARG A 625 -23.65 -53.59 -32.05
C ARG A 625 -24.72 -54.15 -31.12
N SER A 626 -25.61 -53.31 -30.58
CA SER A 626 -26.70 -53.76 -29.71
C SER A 626 -27.71 -54.65 -30.45
N LEU A 627 -28.01 -54.33 -31.71
CA LEU A 627 -28.86 -55.13 -32.60
C LEU A 627 -28.22 -56.47 -32.98
N CYS A 628 -26.91 -56.50 -33.23
CA CYS A 628 -26.20 -57.76 -33.44
C CYS A 628 -26.15 -58.62 -32.16
N SER A 629 -25.95 -58.02 -30.98
CA SER A 629 -25.97 -58.79 -29.71
C SER A 629 -27.36 -59.31 -29.34
N SER A 630 -28.44 -58.60 -29.67
CA SER A 630 -29.81 -59.09 -29.48
C SER A 630 -30.16 -60.23 -30.45
N ASN A 631 -29.59 -60.22 -31.66
CA ASN A 631 -29.77 -61.31 -32.63
C ASN A 631 -29.02 -62.59 -32.23
N ILE A 632 -27.85 -62.48 -31.57
CA ILE A 632 -27.10 -63.64 -31.05
C ILE A 632 -27.81 -64.29 -29.83
N VAL A 633 -28.50 -63.50 -29.01
CA VAL A 633 -29.34 -64.05 -27.91
C VAL A 633 -30.67 -64.60 -28.43
N GLY A 634 -31.16 -64.10 -29.57
CA GLY A 634 -32.32 -64.66 -30.28
C GLY A 634 -32.05 -66.02 -30.95
N GLU A 635 -30.82 -66.26 -31.41
CA GLU A 635 -30.44 -67.53 -32.05
C GLU A 635 -30.04 -68.64 -31.06
N SER A 636 -29.84 -68.34 -29.77
CA SER A 636 -29.55 -69.35 -28.73
C SER A 636 -30.80 -69.91 -28.01
N LYS A 637 -32.02 -69.51 -28.41
CA LYS A 637 -33.29 -70.07 -27.90
C LYS A 637 -34.03 -70.98 -28.88
N ALA A 638 -33.43 -71.32 -30.03
CA ALA A 638 -34.05 -72.20 -31.04
C ALA A 638 -33.44 -73.61 -31.13
N LEU A 639 -32.57 -74.00 -30.19
CA LEU A 639 -31.97 -75.35 -30.12
C LEU A 639 -32.08 -75.88 -28.69
N ASN A 640 -33.29 -76.31 -28.31
CA ASN A 640 -33.56 -77.36 -27.34
C ASN A 640 -35.05 -77.67 -27.35
N SER A 641 -35.49 -78.31 -28.45
CA SER A 641 -36.61 -79.23 -28.42
C SER A 641 -36.07 -80.62 -28.78
N ASP A 642 -36.46 -81.60 -27.98
CA ASP A 642 -36.33 -83.05 -28.18
C ASP A 642 -35.04 -83.75 -27.70
N LYS A 643 -35.06 -84.22 -26.44
CA LYS A 643 -35.15 -85.66 -26.12
C LYS A 643 -35.27 -85.94 -24.61
N GLU A 644 -36.26 -86.77 -24.31
CA GLU A 644 -36.64 -87.49 -23.06
C GLU A 644 -37.26 -86.69 -21.90
#